data_AF-A0A6J7ILV7-F1
#
_entry.id   AF-A0A6J7ILV7-F1
#
_cell.length_a   1.000
_cell.length_b   1.000
_cell.length_c   1.000
_cell.angle_alpha   90.00
_cell.angle_beta   90.00
_cell.angle_gamma   90.00
#
_symmetry.space_group_name_H-M   'P 1'
#
loop_
_entity.id
_entity.type
_entity.pdbx_description
1 polymer ?
#
loop_
_entity_poly.entity_id
_entity_poly.type
_entity_poly.pdbx_seq_one_letter_code
_entity_poly.pdbx_strand_id
1 'polypeptide(L)'
;MPVAGHDLHVPEDAAGLDRWLTDAGDAPTLLLRAGDRLEADCLHHVAAALHRNPSALLVTWDDDVRNGPLRSRPRFRPSWSPELLLSEDYTGRAFALRASAVLGAGGLGDVGSATLHWDLLLRARLSAEDVVRVPRVLSSVPAREVPPTGAAAGTVQAELDRRQLPGRAEAGTDGGVRVRWELAEWPSVTVVVPTRHNRGVLATCLPSVAASDYPAVDVVVVDNGERSPANEQWYRDLDLPVPVRVEWWDEPFNYSAVNNAAARLSTGEVLVFLNDDTEVLDPGWLRDLVGWAVQPEIGLVGLELIGPAGEVQHAGVVLGMSGFADHVFAGMRPEEDSVFGPVSRTRDVLAVTGACCAVRRELFDSLGGFDERFRLTGSDVALGLSAVLAGRRNVCSAGARVRHLESATRGTTVPVEDYFTSYWRYNPWLFGGDPYWNPNLSLRSRRPRLRPRHESPPTARVGQVIGRDLTAYRQRSDAEESVRLAAMCRVRDDDVAALRRSHAEDAEAFPVRSVNWYVPDIDSPFYGGINTALRIADRLAREHGVENRFVVWGQAPDHFVRSALAAAFPSLADAPIAFYDESMDLGGVPPADVGIATLWTTAYALLHSPGVRRKFYLVQDYEPMFYPAGTQYALAEESYRLGLYGICNTANLARIYEEEYGGRASSFTPAVDPSVFHAVGRREHVAGRPVTVFVYARPGHWRNCWELATGALTELKRRLGDDVHIVTAGARAGAGADDVMEHRGLLDYRATGDLYRSSDVGLALTVSKHPSYLPLELMACGVPVVAFDNPWGHWLLRDGENSLLARRSVDSLADQLERLCRDEQLRRRLADQGLADIAAGHADWDEALGQVYGWLCDPEEPRG
;
A
#
# COMPACT_ATOMS: atom_id res chain seq x y z
N MET A 1 37.93 -11.76 -17.13
CA MET A 1 38.19 -11.32 -18.52
C MET A 1 38.70 -9.90 -18.46
N PRO A 2 39.80 -9.55 -19.15
CA PRO A 2 40.26 -8.18 -19.21
C PRO A 2 39.24 -7.40 -20.06
N VAL A 3 38.58 -6.42 -19.45
CA VAL A 3 37.63 -5.55 -20.15
C VAL A 3 38.45 -4.63 -21.04
N ALA A 4 38.39 -4.87 -22.35
CA ALA A 4 38.99 -4.03 -23.35
C ALA A 4 38.23 -2.69 -23.41
N GLY A 5 38.93 -1.59 -23.11
CA GLY A 5 38.52 -0.20 -23.37
C GLY A 5 37.31 0.30 -22.57
N HIS A 6 37.55 1.02 -21.47
CA HIS A 6 36.53 1.93 -20.94
C HIS A 6 37.05 3.36 -20.86
N ASP A 7 36.19 4.25 -21.36
CA ASP A 7 36.19 5.71 -21.40
C ASP A 7 36.34 6.34 -20.01
N LEU A 8 37.51 6.21 -19.39
CA LEU A 8 37.85 7.02 -18.22
C LEU A 8 38.20 8.43 -18.71
N HIS A 9 37.22 9.34 -18.69
CA HIS A 9 37.46 10.75 -19.00
C HIS A 9 37.82 11.52 -17.73
N VAL A 10 38.99 12.16 -17.73
CA VAL A 10 39.39 13.12 -16.71
C VAL A 10 39.34 14.49 -17.37
N PRO A 11 38.23 15.24 -17.26
CA PRO A 11 38.08 16.50 -17.97
C PRO A 11 38.94 17.61 -17.38
N GLU A 12 39.26 18.61 -18.20
CA GLU A 12 39.93 19.85 -17.77
C GLU A 12 38.95 20.87 -17.14
N ASP A 13 37.68 20.86 -17.57
CA ASP A 13 36.61 21.74 -17.08
C ASP A 13 35.20 21.11 -17.22
N ALA A 14 34.18 21.78 -16.65
CA ALA A 14 32.79 21.32 -16.69
C ALA A 14 32.21 21.25 -18.11
N ALA A 15 32.55 22.22 -18.97
CA ALA A 15 32.03 22.29 -20.33
C ALA A 15 32.53 21.14 -21.22
N GLY A 16 33.76 20.66 -20.99
CA GLY A 16 34.29 19.45 -21.60
C GLY A 16 33.52 18.20 -21.19
N LEU A 17 33.16 18.10 -19.91
CA LEU A 17 32.40 16.96 -19.39
C LEU A 17 30.95 16.96 -19.91
N ASP A 18 30.31 18.13 -20.00
CA ASP A 18 28.95 18.24 -20.57
C ASP A 18 28.92 17.90 -22.08
N ARG A 19 29.98 18.26 -22.84
CA ARG A 19 30.12 17.82 -24.24
C ARG A 19 30.28 16.31 -24.34
N TRP A 20 31.12 15.72 -23.48
CA TRP A 20 31.28 14.27 -23.43
C TRP A 20 29.97 13.55 -23.08
N LEU A 21 29.20 14.07 -22.13
CA LEU A 21 27.87 13.55 -21.78
C LEU A 21 26.89 13.64 -22.95
N THR A 22 26.96 14.72 -23.73
CA THR A 22 26.15 14.87 -24.95
C THR A 22 26.52 13.82 -25.99
N ASP A 23 27.82 13.59 -26.20
CA ASP A 23 28.33 12.60 -27.17
C ASP A 23 28.09 11.15 -26.72
N ALA A 24 28.07 10.89 -25.41
CA ALA A 24 27.82 9.58 -24.82
C ALA A 24 26.35 9.11 -24.96
N GLY A 25 25.44 9.99 -25.42
CA GLY A 25 24.01 9.71 -25.46
C GLY A 25 23.40 9.58 -24.07
N ASP A 26 22.22 8.93 -23.94
CA ASP A 26 21.55 8.77 -22.64
C ASP A 26 22.15 7.65 -21.76
N ALA A 27 23.47 7.51 -21.79
CA ALA A 27 24.18 6.51 -21.01
C ALA A 27 24.08 6.82 -19.50
N PRO A 28 23.90 5.80 -18.64
CA PRO A 28 24.03 5.96 -17.20
C PRO A 28 25.49 6.31 -16.86
N THR A 29 25.68 7.47 -16.24
CA THR A 29 27.01 8.00 -15.89
C THR A 29 27.25 7.88 -14.40
N LEU A 30 28.37 7.28 -14.02
CA LEU A 30 28.81 7.17 -12.65
C LEU A 30 29.66 8.38 -12.27
N LEU A 31 29.27 9.12 -11.23
CA LEU A 31 30.06 10.22 -10.70
C LEU A 31 30.91 9.71 -9.52
N LEU A 32 32.22 9.98 -9.55
CA LEU A 32 33.18 9.55 -8.53
C LEU A 32 34.17 10.66 -8.21
N ARG A 33 34.64 10.71 -6.96
CA ARG A 33 35.77 11.56 -6.56
C ARG A 33 37.04 10.72 -6.41
N ALA A 34 38.18 11.38 -6.57
CA ALA A 34 39.48 10.76 -6.32
C ALA A 34 39.52 10.16 -4.89
N GLY A 35 39.99 8.91 -4.80
CA GLY A 35 40.07 8.14 -3.56
C GLY A 35 38.86 7.24 -3.29
N ASP A 36 37.74 7.44 -3.98
CA ASP A 36 36.59 6.53 -3.88
C ASP A 36 36.92 5.15 -4.47
N ARG A 37 36.32 4.10 -3.90
CA ARG A 37 36.52 2.72 -4.34
C ARG A 37 35.19 2.02 -4.52
N LEU A 38 34.94 1.47 -5.70
CA LEU A 38 33.79 0.60 -5.94
C LEU A 38 34.08 -0.82 -5.46
N GLU A 39 33.05 -1.51 -4.97
CA GLU A 39 33.09 -2.96 -4.83
C GLU A 39 33.10 -3.62 -6.22
N ALA A 40 33.67 -4.82 -6.31
CA ALA A 40 33.90 -5.50 -7.59
C ALA A 40 32.62 -5.77 -8.39
N ASP A 41 31.47 -5.91 -7.71
CA ASP A 41 30.16 -6.16 -8.29
C ASP A 41 29.28 -4.89 -8.42
N CYS A 42 29.79 -3.70 -8.09
CA CYS A 42 29.01 -2.46 -8.12
C CYS A 42 28.36 -2.20 -9.48
N LEU A 43 29.14 -2.24 -10.57
CA LEU A 43 28.62 -1.96 -11.92
C LEU A 43 27.59 -3.01 -12.37
N HIS A 44 27.74 -4.26 -11.93
CA HIS A 44 26.75 -5.29 -12.20
C HIS A 44 25.41 -4.96 -11.52
N HIS A 45 25.42 -4.56 -10.25
CA HIS A 45 24.18 -4.18 -9.55
C HIS A 45 23.53 -2.94 -10.13
N VAL A 46 24.32 -1.93 -10.54
CA VAL A 46 23.82 -0.72 -11.22
C VAL A 46 23.18 -1.08 -12.56
N ALA A 47 23.89 -1.85 -13.40
CA ALA A 47 23.35 -2.29 -14.69
C ALA A 47 22.10 -3.16 -14.52
N ALA A 48 22.07 -4.07 -13.54
CA ALA A 48 20.89 -4.89 -13.26
C ALA A 48 19.70 -4.06 -12.76
N ALA A 49 19.95 -3.01 -11.97
CA ALA A 49 18.91 -2.09 -11.51
C ALA A 49 18.27 -1.33 -12.70
N LEU A 50 19.09 -0.79 -13.59
CA LEU A 50 18.63 -0.10 -14.80
C LEU A 50 18.00 -1.05 -15.81
N HIS A 51 18.50 -2.28 -15.92
CA HIS A 51 17.88 -3.27 -16.77
C HIS A 51 16.46 -3.61 -16.29
N ARG A 52 16.24 -3.77 -14.98
CA ARG A 52 14.91 -4.00 -14.41
C ARG A 52 13.98 -2.80 -14.55
N ASN A 53 14.50 -1.60 -14.30
CA ASN A 53 13.75 -0.35 -14.44
C ASN A 53 14.52 0.60 -15.38
N PRO A 54 14.31 0.48 -16.71
CA PRO A 54 15.00 1.32 -17.69
C PRO A 54 14.54 2.78 -17.66
N SER A 55 13.38 3.06 -17.06
CA SER A 55 12.87 4.42 -16.88
C SER A 55 13.60 5.20 -15.79
N ALA A 56 14.32 4.52 -14.89
CA ALA A 56 15.07 5.16 -13.82
C ALA A 56 16.15 6.09 -14.37
N LEU A 57 16.20 7.30 -13.81
CA LEU A 57 17.21 8.31 -14.11
C LEU A 57 18.39 8.22 -13.15
N LEU A 58 18.14 7.88 -11.88
CA LEU A 58 19.14 7.82 -10.82
C LEU A 58 19.18 6.43 -10.17
N VAL A 59 20.39 5.88 -10.00
CA VAL A 59 20.65 4.72 -9.15
C VAL A 59 21.52 5.13 -7.97
N THR A 60 21.01 4.91 -6.77
CA THR A 60 21.74 5.12 -5.51
C THR A 60 22.01 3.79 -4.83
N TRP A 61 23.02 3.74 -3.96
CA TRP A 61 23.36 2.55 -3.15
C TRP A 61 23.87 2.98 -1.78
N ASP A 62 24.19 2.05 -0.87
CA ASP A 62 24.75 2.35 0.47
C ASP A 62 26.29 2.43 0.40
N ASP A 63 26.96 3.15 1.31
CA ASP A 63 28.43 3.23 1.30
C ASP A 63 29.06 3.03 2.68
N ASP A 64 30.39 3.00 2.74
CA ASP A 64 31.15 2.90 3.97
C ASP A 64 32.44 3.73 3.91
N VAL A 65 33.02 4.04 5.07
CA VAL A 65 34.36 4.62 5.18
C VAL A 65 35.39 3.50 5.29
N ARG A 66 36.37 3.52 4.39
CA ARG A 66 37.47 2.55 4.34
C ARG A 66 38.82 3.21 4.54
N ASN A 67 39.58 2.71 5.51
CA ASN A 67 40.99 3.04 5.73
C ASN A 67 41.84 1.76 5.62
N GLY A 68 42.54 1.59 4.49
CA GLY A 68 43.24 0.34 4.18
C GLY A 68 42.28 -0.85 4.11
N PRO A 69 42.50 -1.94 4.89
CA PRO A 69 41.58 -3.08 4.94
C PRO A 69 40.37 -2.86 5.86
N LEU A 70 40.38 -1.82 6.70
CA LEU A 70 39.37 -1.60 7.74
C LEU A 70 38.19 -0.79 7.20
N ARG A 71 36.99 -1.25 7.56
CA ARG A 71 35.66 -0.65 7.31
C ARG A 71 35.06 -0.23 8.65
N SER A 72 34.37 0.91 8.73
CA SER A 72 34.09 1.49 10.06
C SER A 72 32.86 2.37 10.21
N ARG A 73 32.31 2.97 9.14
CA ARG A 73 31.22 3.96 9.22
C ARG A 73 30.26 3.79 8.04
N PRO A 74 29.53 2.66 7.99
CA PRO A 74 28.55 2.43 6.93
C PRO A 74 27.39 3.42 7.04
N ARG A 75 26.90 3.87 5.89
CA ARG A 75 25.68 4.68 5.77
C ARG A 75 24.65 3.90 4.97
N PHE A 76 23.54 3.62 5.64
CA PHE A 76 22.38 2.96 5.06
C PHE A 76 21.33 4.02 4.76
N ARG A 77 20.94 4.12 3.50
CA ARG A 77 20.08 5.21 3.02
C ARG A 77 18.62 4.78 2.93
N PRO A 78 17.66 5.69 3.14
CA PRO A 78 16.28 5.48 2.72
C PRO A 78 16.21 5.45 1.19
N SER A 79 15.04 5.12 0.64
CA SER A 79 14.69 5.46 -0.74
C SER A 79 14.70 7.00 -0.96
N TRP A 80 14.31 7.45 -2.15
CA TRP A 80 14.36 8.89 -2.50
C TRP A 80 13.58 9.75 -1.49
N SER A 81 14.26 10.73 -0.89
CA SER A 81 13.76 11.59 0.18
C SER A 81 14.15 13.04 -0.13
N PRO A 82 13.34 13.76 -0.93
CA PRO A 82 13.61 15.13 -1.32
C PRO A 82 13.77 16.08 -0.14
N GLU A 83 12.99 15.88 0.93
CA GLU A 83 13.02 16.76 2.10
C GLU A 83 14.24 16.48 2.99
N LEU A 84 14.75 15.23 3.03
CA LEU A 84 16.07 14.94 3.59
C LEU A 84 17.19 15.56 2.75
N LEU A 85 17.05 15.59 1.43
CA LEU A 85 18.03 16.23 0.54
C LEU A 85 18.10 17.75 0.76
N LEU A 86 17.04 18.41 1.25
CA LEU A 86 17.11 19.81 1.69
C LEU A 86 17.85 19.99 3.03
N SER A 87 18.08 18.91 3.77
CA SER A 87 18.75 18.91 5.07
C SER A 87 20.19 18.39 5.03
N GLU A 88 20.52 17.45 4.13
CA GLU A 88 21.84 16.85 3.98
C GLU A 88 22.01 16.18 2.61
N ASP A 89 23.24 16.17 2.06
CA ASP A 89 23.64 15.28 0.95
C ASP A 89 23.74 13.81 1.43
N TYR A 90 22.57 13.20 1.66
CA TYR A 90 22.51 11.83 2.18
C TYR A 90 22.91 10.79 1.13
N THR A 91 22.79 11.11 -0.16
CA THR A 91 23.24 10.30 -1.30
C THR A 91 24.75 10.16 -1.37
N GLY A 92 25.49 11.17 -0.92
CA GLY A 92 26.93 11.15 -0.81
C GLY A 92 27.66 11.25 -2.15
N ARG A 93 28.90 10.76 -2.16
CA ARG A 93 29.90 11.06 -3.21
C ARG A 93 29.80 10.23 -4.48
N ALA A 94 28.91 9.23 -4.54
CA ALA A 94 28.81 8.34 -5.68
C ALA A 94 27.38 7.85 -5.91
N PHE A 95 26.92 8.00 -7.15
CA PHE A 95 25.66 7.52 -7.68
C PHE A 95 25.79 7.38 -9.21
N ALA A 96 24.83 6.69 -9.84
CA ALA A 96 24.73 6.65 -11.30
C ALA A 96 23.53 7.50 -11.75
N LEU A 97 23.76 8.50 -12.59
CA LEU A 97 22.73 9.39 -13.11
C LEU A 97 22.77 9.37 -14.64
N ARG A 98 21.63 9.27 -15.30
CA ARG A 98 21.54 9.33 -16.77
C ARG A 98 22.06 10.67 -17.28
N ALA A 99 22.81 10.64 -18.38
CA ALA A 99 23.34 11.86 -18.99
C ALA A 99 22.24 12.86 -19.34
N SER A 100 21.06 12.40 -19.81
CA SER A 100 19.91 13.30 -20.06
C SER A 100 19.45 14.04 -18.81
N ALA A 101 19.48 13.42 -17.63
CA ALA A 101 19.12 14.05 -16.37
C ALA A 101 20.17 15.07 -15.93
N VAL A 102 21.47 14.79 -16.16
CA VAL A 102 22.55 15.76 -15.91
C VAL A 102 22.40 16.99 -16.82
N LEU A 103 22.24 16.77 -18.12
CA LEU A 103 22.10 17.84 -19.10
C LEU A 103 20.80 18.63 -18.88
N GLY A 104 19.69 17.95 -18.56
CA GLY A 104 18.41 18.57 -18.21
C GLY A 104 18.48 19.42 -16.93
N ALA A 105 19.38 19.09 -16.01
CA ALA A 105 19.68 19.89 -14.82
C ALA A 105 20.54 21.14 -15.12
N GLY A 106 20.94 21.36 -16.39
CA GLY A 106 21.84 22.45 -16.80
C GLY A 106 23.33 22.07 -16.79
N GLY A 107 23.64 20.78 -16.89
CA GLY A 107 25.01 20.26 -16.86
C GLY A 107 25.54 20.08 -15.43
N LEU A 108 26.84 19.83 -15.30
CA LEU A 108 27.44 19.56 -13.98
C LEU A 108 27.60 20.82 -13.12
N GLY A 109 27.81 22.00 -13.71
CA GLY A 109 28.07 23.23 -12.97
C GLY A 109 29.53 23.35 -12.51
N ASP A 110 29.78 23.87 -11.30
CA ASP A 110 31.14 24.07 -10.79
C ASP A 110 31.77 22.77 -10.28
N VAL A 111 32.58 22.13 -11.13
CA VAL A 111 33.30 20.89 -10.82
C VAL A 111 34.28 21.00 -9.65
N GLY A 112 34.71 22.21 -9.28
CA GLY A 112 35.55 22.47 -8.12
C GLY A 112 34.78 22.56 -6.80
N SER A 113 33.44 22.65 -6.87
CA SER A 113 32.60 22.82 -5.68
C SER A 113 32.59 21.59 -4.77
N ALA A 114 32.73 21.83 -3.47
CA ALA A 114 32.56 20.79 -2.46
C ALA A 114 31.13 20.19 -2.47
N THR A 115 30.13 20.93 -2.94
CA THR A 115 28.70 20.55 -2.97
C THR A 115 28.18 20.16 -4.35
N LEU A 116 29.06 19.98 -5.36
CA LEU A 116 28.70 19.62 -6.74
C LEU A 116 27.62 18.54 -6.85
N HIS A 117 27.83 17.40 -6.19
CA HIS A 117 26.90 16.26 -6.23
C HIS A 117 25.52 16.62 -5.67
N TRP A 118 25.50 17.34 -4.55
CA TRP A 118 24.30 17.77 -3.87
C TRP A 118 23.50 18.76 -4.73
N ASP A 119 24.17 19.79 -5.26
CA ASP A 119 23.57 20.78 -6.15
C ASP A 119 22.98 20.12 -7.41
N LEU A 120 23.71 19.18 -8.02
CA LEU A 120 23.23 18.43 -9.18
C LEU A 120 21.95 17.65 -8.88
N LEU A 121 21.90 16.94 -7.74
CA LEU A 121 20.72 16.15 -7.36
C LEU A 121 19.51 17.03 -7.06
N LEU A 122 19.71 18.20 -6.47
CA LEU A 122 18.66 19.20 -6.26
C LEU A 122 18.15 19.77 -7.60
N ARG A 123 19.07 20.15 -8.51
CA ARG A 123 18.72 20.63 -9.87
C ARG A 123 18.03 19.59 -10.74
N ALA A 124 18.33 18.31 -10.56
CA ALA A 124 17.76 17.23 -11.37
C ALA A 124 16.25 17.02 -11.17
N ARG A 125 15.66 17.54 -10.08
CA ARG A 125 14.20 17.54 -9.81
C ARG A 125 13.55 16.16 -9.98
N LEU A 126 14.23 15.14 -9.44
CA LEU A 126 13.81 13.75 -9.57
C LEU A 126 12.58 13.46 -8.71
N SER A 127 11.64 12.69 -9.27
CA SER A 127 10.55 12.06 -8.52
C SER A 127 11.00 10.73 -7.91
N ALA A 128 10.22 10.16 -6.99
CA ALA A 128 10.51 8.82 -6.46
C ALA A 128 10.48 7.72 -7.53
N GLU A 129 9.74 7.90 -8.62
CA GLU A 129 9.68 6.94 -9.74
C GLU A 129 10.96 6.98 -10.59
N ASP A 130 11.67 8.11 -10.62
CA ASP A 130 12.92 8.28 -11.36
C ASP A 130 14.12 7.64 -10.66
N VAL A 131 13.97 7.17 -9.41
CA VAL A 131 15.08 6.75 -8.56
C VAL A 131 14.97 5.29 -8.16
N VAL A 132 16.02 4.52 -8.43
CA VAL A 132 16.18 3.16 -7.93
C VAL A 132 17.26 3.12 -6.88
N ARG A 133 16.95 2.51 -5.73
CA ARG A 133 17.92 2.26 -4.67
C ARG A 133 18.37 0.80 -4.67
N VAL A 134 19.68 0.58 -4.68
CA VAL A 134 20.30 -0.72 -4.41
C VAL A 134 20.73 -0.76 -2.94
N PRO A 135 20.01 -1.47 -2.05
CA PRO A 135 20.31 -1.49 -0.61
C PRO A 135 21.52 -2.39 -0.30
N ARG A 136 22.69 -2.01 -0.81
CA ARG A 136 23.97 -2.71 -0.62
C ARG A 136 25.09 -1.70 -0.50
N VAL A 137 26.08 -2.02 0.33
CA VAL A 137 27.33 -1.28 0.38
C VAL A 137 28.13 -1.57 -0.89
N LEU A 138 28.04 -0.71 -1.91
CA LEU A 138 28.70 -0.91 -3.22
C LEU A 138 29.89 0.03 -3.46
N SER A 139 30.13 0.96 -2.55
CA SER A 139 31.34 1.79 -2.60
C SER A 139 31.91 2.03 -1.20
N SER A 140 33.16 2.48 -1.18
CA SER A 140 33.84 2.98 0.00
C SER A 140 34.48 4.33 -0.29
N VAL A 141 34.41 5.24 0.68
CA VAL A 141 35.07 6.55 0.65
C VAL A 141 36.23 6.58 1.65
N PRO A 142 37.27 7.41 1.45
CA PRO A 142 38.41 7.49 2.38
C PRO A 142 38.03 8.12 3.73
N ALA A 143 37.10 9.08 3.72
CA ALA A 143 36.56 9.74 4.91
C ALA A 143 35.15 10.26 4.63
N ARG A 144 34.36 10.43 5.70
CA ARG A 144 33.08 11.17 5.62
C ARG A 144 33.38 12.66 5.73
N GLU A 145 33.41 13.33 4.59
CA GLU A 145 33.60 14.78 4.54
C GLU A 145 32.29 15.48 4.86
N VAL A 146 32.37 16.50 5.70
CA VAL A 146 31.27 17.42 5.98
C VAL A 146 31.47 18.63 5.07
N PRO A 147 30.51 18.98 4.20
CA PRO A 147 30.64 20.17 3.36
C PRO A 147 30.85 21.43 4.23
N PRO A 148 31.61 22.44 3.76
CA PRO A 148 31.71 23.70 4.46
C PRO A 148 30.31 24.29 4.70
N THR A 149 30.03 24.71 5.94
CA THR A 149 28.68 25.12 6.39
C THR A 149 28.05 26.18 5.51
N GLY A 150 28.80 27.21 5.10
CA GLY A 150 28.31 28.25 4.19
C GLY A 150 28.01 27.74 2.77
N ALA A 151 28.77 26.76 2.28
CA ALA A 151 28.54 26.17 0.95
C ALA A 151 27.30 25.26 0.96
N ALA A 152 27.09 24.50 2.03
CA ALA A 152 25.89 23.68 2.23
C ALA A 152 24.62 24.55 2.21
N ALA A 153 24.55 25.57 3.06
CA ALA A 153 23.39 26.46 3.11
C ALA A 153 23.20 27.23 1.78
N GLY A 154 24.28 27.69 1.15
CA GLY A 154 24.19 28.35 -0.17
C GLY A 154 23.62 27.44 -1.27
N THR A 155 23.97 26.14 -1.25
CA THR A 155 23.45 25.16 -2.20
C THR A 155 21.94 24.96 -2.04
N VAL A 156 21.47 24.82 -0.80
CA VAL A 156 20.04 24.69 -0.51
C VAL A 156 19.30 26.00 -0.78
N GLN A 157 19.87 27.17 -0.45
CA GLN A 157 19.26 28.46 -0.80
C GLN A 157 19.05 28.59 -2.30
N ALA A 158 20.04 28.21 -3.11
CA ALA A 158 19.91 28.23 -4.56
C ALA A 158 18.78 27.31 -5.06
N GLU A 159 18.52 26.17 -4.41
CA GLU A 159 17.36 25.33 -4.70
C GLU A 159 16.04 26.02 -4.35
N LEU A 160 15.95 26.61 -3.16
CA LEU A 160 14.75 27.35 -2.72
C LEU A 160 14.44 28.47 -3.71
N ASP A 161 15.44 29.26 -4.10
CA ASP A 161 15.31 30.34 -5.08
C ASP A 161 14.86 29.80 -6.46
N ARG A 162 15.46 28.69 -6.93
CA ARG A 162 15.10 28.04 -8.20
C ARG A 162 13.68 27.48 -8.23
N ARG A 163 13.16 27.02 -7.09
CA ARG A 163 11.77 26.57 -6.93
C ARG A 163 10.80 27.68 -6.52
N GLN A 164 11.32 28.90 -6.30
CA GLN A 164 10.54 30.03 -5.78
C GLN A 164 9.86 29.69 -4.45
N LEU A 165 10.53 28.90 -3.63
CA LEU A 165 10.07 28.54 -2.30
C LEU A 165 10.38 29.67 -1.31
N PRO A 166 9.40 30.11 -0.51
CA PRO A 166 9.58 31.24 0.41
C PRO A 166 10.30 30.78 1.68
N GLY A 167 11.61 30.60 1.60
CA GLY A 167 12.41 30.17 2.74
C GLY A 167 13.89 30.55 2.65
N ARG A 168 14.53 30.54 3.82
CA ARG A 168 15.95 30.79 4.02
C ARG A 168 16.66 29.53 4.50
N ALA A 169 17.73 29.16 3.82
CA ALA A 169 18.60 28.07 4.26
C ALA A 169 19.58 28.55 5.34
N GLU A 170 19.62 27.84 6.46
CA GLU A 170 20.53 28.09 7.58
C GLU A 170 21.48 26.92 7.77
N ALA A 171 22.77 27.22 7.93
CA ALA A 171 23.76 26.19 8.16
C ALA A 171 23.72 25.67 9.61
N GLY A 172 23.65 24.35 9.76
CA GLY A 172 23.92 23.64 11.00
C GLY A 172 25.42 23.54 11.30
N THR A 173 25.77 23.21 12.54
CA THR A 173 27.18 23.06 12.97
C THR A 173 27.84 21.76 12.50
N ASP A 174 27.06 20.82 11.97
CA ASP A 174 27.46 19.48 11.56
C ASP A 174 27.34 19.27 10.04
N GLY A 175 27.23 20.37 9.28
CA GLY A 175 27.04 20.39 7.82
C GLY A 175 25.63 20.07 7.35
N GLY A 176 24.69 19.85 8.26
CA GLY A 176 23.28 19.87 7.93
C GLY A 176 22.79 21.27 7.57
N VAL A 177 21.63 21.35 6.92
CA VAL A 177 20.95 22.60 6.61
C VAL A 177 19.54 22.56 7.19
N ARG A 178 19.08 23.69 7.72
CA ARG A 178 17.70 23.91 8.15
C ARG A 178 17.06 24.93 7.23
N VAL A 179 15.86 24.64 6.74
CA VAL A 179 15.04 25.62 6.02
C VAL A 179 14.18 26.37 7.04
N ARG A 180 14.25 27.70 7.05
CA ARG A 180 13.30 28.57 7.75
C ARG A 180 12.32 29.17 6.76
N TRP A 181 11.04 28.92 6.95
CA TRP A 181 10.00 29.44 6.05
C TRP A 181 9.69 30.91 6.32
N GLU A 182 9.56 31.69 5.26
CA GLU A 182 9.37 33.14 5.25
C GLU A 182 8.19 33.50 4.32
N LEU A 183 7.01 32.95 4.60
CA LEU A 183 5.78 33.22 3.84
C LEU A 183 5.38 34.70 3.96
N ALA A 184 4.97 35.29 2.84
CA ALA A 184 4.44 36.66 2.80
C ALA A 184 3.13 36.77 3.59
N GLU A 185 2.26 35.77 3.43
CA GLU A 185 1.02 35.60 4.18
C GLU A 185 1.01 34.21 4.80
N TRP A 186 0.79 34.16 6.11
CA TRP A 186 0.72 32.92 6.86
C TRP A 186 -0.75 32.49 6.97
N PRO A 187 -1.10 31.23 6.62
CA PRO A 187 -2.48 30.77 6.72
C PRO A 187 -2.93 30.72 8.18
N SER A 188 -4.23 30.83 8.39
CA SER A 188 -4.83 30.64 9.71
C SER A 188 -4.61 29.21 10.24
N VAL A 189 -4.31 29.08 11.53
CA VAL A 189 -4.07 27.79 12.19
C VAL A 189 -5.08 27.57 13.29
N THR A 190 -5.63 26.36 13.35
CA THR A 190 -6.32 25.88 14.55
C THR A 190 -5.53 24.74 15.19
N VAL A 191 -5.14 24.94 16.44
CA VAL A 191 -4.53 23.89 17.27
C VAL A 191 -5.63 23.14 18.00
N VAL A 192 -5.73 21.84 17.77
CA VAL A 192 -6.69 20.93 18.39
C VAL A 192 -6.02 20.19 19.54
N VAL A 193 -6.59 20.32 20.74
CA VAL A 193 -6.07 19.69 21.97
C VAL A 193 -7.15 18.80 22.61
N PRO A 194 -7.12 17.47 22.37
CA PRO A 194 -7.99 16.54 23.08
C PRO A 194 -7.48 16.32 24.51
N THR A 195 -8.38 16.35 25.50
CA THR A 195 -8.02 16.16 26.91
C THR A 195 -9.14 15.49 27.72
N ARG A 196 -8.82 15.01 28.92
CA ARG A 196 -9.78 14.55 29.94
C ARG A 196 -9.72 15.44 31.17
N HIS A 197 -9.71 16.75 30.96
CA HIS A 197 -9.56 17.80 31.96
C HIS A 197 -8.33 17.66 32.88
N ASN A 198 -7.18 17.23 32.35
CA ASN A 198 -5.96 17.16 33.16
C ASN A 198 -5.33 18.55 33.30
N ARG A 199 -5.83 19.32 34.28
CA ARG A 199 -5.39 20.69 34.56
C ARG A 199 -3.88 20.82 34.73
N GLY A 200 -3.21 19.82 35.29
CA GLY A 200 -1.77 19.87 35.54
C GLY A 200 -0.95 19.94 34.26
N VAL A 201 -1.30 19.14 33.25
CA VAL A 201 -0.60 19.15 31.96
C VAL A 201 -1.09 20.30 31.07
N LEU A 202 -2.39 20.60 31.08
CA LEU A 202 -2.96 21.72 30.31
C LEU A 202 -2.40 23.08 30.73
N ALA A 203 -2.09 23.26 32.03
CA ALA A 203 -1.45 24.47 32.55
C ALA A 203 -0.02 24.67 32.03
N THR A 204 0.60 23.65 31.44
CA THR A 204 1.88 23.75 30.73
C THR A 204 1.65 23.85 29.22
N CYS A 205 0.80 22.98 28.67
CA CYS A 205 0.54 22.90 27.24
C CYS A 205 -0.04 24.19 26.67
N LEU A 206 -1.18 24.67 27.19
CA LEU A 206 -1.89 25.82 26.59
C LEU A 206 -1.07 27.11 26.64
N PRO A 207 -0.38 27.47 27.75
CA PRO A 207 0.52 28.62 27.74
C PRO A 207 1.70 28.46 26.78
N SER A 208 2.26 27.25 26.63
CA SER A 208 3.36 27.01 25.69
C SER A 208 2.94 27.17 24.23
N VAL A 209 1.71 26.77 23.88
CA VAL A 209 1.11 27.00 22.56
C VAL A 209 0.86 28.50 22.34
N ALA A 210 0.30 29.18 23.35
CA ALA A 210 -0.02 30.60 23.28
C ALA A 210 1.22 31.51 23.20
N ALA A 211 2.40 30.99 23.58
CA ALA A 211 3.68 31.69 23.45
C ALA A 211 4.25 31.66 22.01
N SER A 212 3.55 31.05 21.05
CA SER A 212 3.99 31.03 19.65
C SER A 212 4.04 32.42 19.03
N ASP A 213 5.00 32.67 18.14
CA ASP A 213 5.13 33.93 17.38
C ASP A 213 4.30 33.96 16.08
N TYR A 214 3.35 33.04 15.97
CA TYR A 214 2.52 32.85 14.79
C TYR A 214 1.38 33.87 14.72
N PRO A 215 1.12 34.49 13.54
CA PRO A 215 0.24 35.65 13.47
C PRO A 215 -1.26 35.37 13.64
N ALA A 216 -1.73 34.18 13.22
CA ALA A 216 -3.15 33.83 13.23
C ALA A 216 -3.35 32.40 13.73
N VAL A 217 -3.52 32.25 15.05
CA VAL A 217 -3.74 30.96 15.71
C VAL A 217 -4.92 31.03 16.68
N ASP A 218 -5.76 30.02 16.64
CA ASP A 218 -6.74 29.72 17.69
C ASP A 218 -6.55 28.29 18.21
N VAL A 219 -7.15 28.01 19.37
CA VAL A 219 -7.09 26.70 20.03
C VAL A 219 -8.49 26.16 20.25
N VAL A 220 -8.73 24.93 19.82
CA VAL A 220 -9.93 24.16 20.14
C VAL A 220 -9.55 23.04 21.10
N VAL A 221 -9.99 23.15 22.35
CA VAL A 221 -9.85 22.10 23.34
C VAL A 221 -11.11 21.23 23.30
N VAL A 222 -10.96 19.92 23.10
CA VAL A 222 -12.07 18.99 23.27
C VAL A 222 -11.88 18.21 24.55
N ASP A 223 -12.70 18.53 25.53
CA ASP A 223 -12.59 18.03 26.89
C ASP A 223 -13.60 16.92 27.15
N ASN A 224 -13.10 15.70 27.33
CA ASN A 224 -13.87 14.53 27.74
C ASN A 224 -13.87 14.32 29.28
N GLY A 225 -13.50 15.35 30.04
CA GLY A 225 -13.71 15.41 31.47
C GLY A 225 -15.14 15.78 31.84
N GLU A 226 -15.41 15.85 33.14
CA GLU A 226 -16.72 16.26 33.65
C GLU A 226 -16.97 17.75 33.35
N ARG A 227 -18.09 18.08 32.71
CA ARG A 227 -18.53 19.48 32.59
C ARG A 227 -19.08 19.97 33.93
N SER A 228 -18.36 20.88 34.59
CA SER A 228 -18.77 21.49 35.85
C SER A 228 -18.50 23.00 35.87
N PRO A 229 -19.22 23.79 36.70
CA PRO A 229 -18.95 25.23 36.83
C PRO A 229 -17.50 25.53 37.22
N ALA A 230 -16.85 24.66 38.00
CA ALA A 230 -15.46 24.80 38.41
C ALA A 230 -14.48 24.59 37.25
N ASN A 231 -14.78 23.65 36.35
CA ASN A 231 -13.95 23.38 35.17
C ASN A 231 -14.13 24.46 34.09
N GLU A 232 -15.36 24.94 33.89
CA GLU A 232 -15.63 26.08 33.02
C GLU A 232 -14.97 27.37 33.52
N GLN A 233 -14.96 27.58 34.85
CA GLN A 233 -14.26 28.72 35.45
C GLN A 233 -12.74 28.62 35.22
N TRP A 234 -12.15 27.43 35.39
CA TRP A 234 -10.71 27.24 35.20
C TRP A 234 -10.24 27.64 33.79
N TYR A 235 -10.97 27.26 32.74
CA TYR A 235 -10.64 27.69 31.38
C TYR A 235 -10.78 29.21 31.18
N ARG A 236 -11.77 29.84 31.81
CA ARG A 236 -11.96 31.30 31.77
C ARG A 236 -10.84 32.06 32.48
N ASP A 237 -10.23 31.44 33.50
CA ASP A 237 -9.16 32.04 34.30
C ASP A 237 -7.76 31.93 33.65
N LEU A 238 -7.59 31.16 32.56
CA LEU A 238 -6.29 30.95 31.91
C LEU A 238 -5.73 32.21 31.21
N ASP A 239 -6.58 33.20 30.89
CA ASP A 239 -6.25 34.50 30.27
C ASP A 239 -5.08 34.43 29.27
N LEU A 240 -5.26 33.67 28.18
CA LEU A 240 -4.23 33.44 27.17
C LEU A 240 -4.31 34.46 26.03
N PRO A 241 -3.16 34.85 25.41
CA PRO A 241 -3.13 35.80 24.29
C PRO A 241 -3.70 35.25 22.98
N VAL A 242 -4.22 34.02 22.97
CA VAL A 242 -4.83 33.37 21.81
C VAL A 242 -6.27 32.96 22.14
N PRO A 243 -7.21 33.00 21.18
CA PRO A 243 -8.56 32.52 21.39
C PRO A 243 -8.57 31.03 21.74
N VAL A 244 -9.24 30.67 22.84
CA VAL A 244 -9.46 29.27 23.24
C VAL A 244 -10.96 28.97 23.25
N ARG A 245 -11.36 27.99 22.45
CA ARG A 245 -12.71 27.41 22.46
C ARG A 245 -12.66 26.06 23.14
N VAL A 246 -13.57 25.83 24.09
CA VAL A 246 -13.71 24.54 24.75
C VAL A 246 -14.99 23.87 24.27
N GLU A 247 -14.86 22.66 23.73
CA GLU A 247 -15.95 21.77 23.40
C GLU A 247 -15.99 20.63 24.42
N TRP A 248 -17.15 20.38 25.02
CA TRP A 248 -17.32 19.30 25.99
C TRP A 248 -17.78 18.04 25.27
N TRP A 249 -17.01 16.95 25.38
CA TRP A 249 -17.34 15.64 24.79
C TRP A 249 -17.95 14.73 25.86
N ASP A 250 -19.26 14.47 25.76
CA ASP A 250 -20.03 13.67 26.72
C ASP A 250 -20.20 12.19 26.30
N GLU A 251 -19.63 11.82 25.15
CA GLU A 251 -19.56 10.44 24.68
C GLU A 251 -18.32 9.69 25.21
N PRO A 252 -18.25 8.35 25.10
CA PRO A 252 -17.02 7.60 25.38
C PRO A 252 -15.83 8.14 24.57
N PHE A 253 -14.66 8.23 25.20
CA PHE A 253 -13.46 8.72 24.53
C PHE A 253 -13.09 7.85 23.32
N ASN A 254 -12.96 8.51 22.16
CA ASN A 254 -12.34 7.98 20.97
C ASN A 254 -11.44 9.09 20.40
N TYR A 255 -10.13 8.85 20.35
CA TYR A 255 -9.17 9.87 19.94
C TYR A 255 -9.45 10.39 18.52
N SER A 256 -9.79 9.51 17.59
CA SER A 256 -10.11 9.86 16.22
C SER A 256 -11.38 10.71 16.14
N ALA A 257 -12.47 10.28 16.81
CA ALA A 257 -13.75 10.99 16.78
C ALA A 257 -13.67 12.38 17.41
N VAL A 258 -12.96 12.49 18.54
CA VAL A 258 -12.71 13.76 19.24
C VAL A 258 -11.95 14.76 18.36
N ASN A 259 -10.87 14.31 17.70
CA ASN A 259 -10.10 15.17 16.80
C ASN A 259 -10.90 15.55 15.54
N ASN A 260 -11.67 14.62 14.97
CA ASN A 260 -12.56 14.93 13.85
C ASN A 260 -13.65 15.95 14.23
N ALA A 261 -14.20 15.85 15.44
CA ALA A 261 -15.18 16.82 15.94
C ALA A 261 -14.57 18.22 16.06
N ALA A 262 -13.36 18.34 16.63
CA ALA A 262 -12.64 19.60 16.66
C ALA A 262 -12.34 20.16 15.26
N ALA A 263 -11.92 19.29 14.33
CA ALA A 263 -11.66 19.67 12.94
C ALA A 263 -12.92 20.27 12.28
N ARG A 264 -14.11 19.74 12.56
CA ARG A 264 -15.39 20.29 12.07
C ARG A 264 -15.77 21.62 12.71
N LEU A 265 -15.36 21.88 13.95
CA LEU A 265 -15.65 23.12 14.68
C LEU A 265 -14.67 24.26 14.43
N SER A 266 -13.55 23.96 13.79
CA SER A 266 -12.45 24.88 13.54
C SER A 266 -12.57 25.52 12.15
N THR A 267 -11.94 26.68 11.99
CA THR A 267 -11.91 27.43 10.72
C THR A 267 -10.51 27.62 10.14
N GLY A 268 -9.45 27.23 10.86
CA GLY A 268 -8.08 27.35 10.38
C GLY A 268 -7.86 26.61 9.07
N GLU A 269 -7.14 27.22 8.14
CA GLU A 269 -6.71 26.61 6.87
C GLU A 269 -5.72 25.45 7.09
N VAL A 270 -4.97 25.49 8.19
CA VAL A 270 -4.13 24.40 8.67
C VAL A 270 -4.63 23.92 10.03
N LEU A 271 -4.78 22.61 10.16
CA LEU A 271 -5.10 21.93 11.41
C LEU A 271 -3.81 21.41 12.04
N VAL A 272 -3.63 21.67 13.34
CA VAL A 272 -2.52 21.11 14.13
C VAL A 272 -3.10 20.31 15.28
N PHE A 273 -2.93 19.00 15.27
CA PHE A 273 -3.33 18.12 16.37
C PHE A 273 -2.18 17.99 17.36
N LEU A 274 -2.45 18.26 18.64
CA LEU A 274 -1.45 18.33 19.70
C LEU A 274 -2.00 17.69 20.97
N ASN A 275 -1.27 16.74 21.54
CA ASN A 275 -1.68 16.13 22.81
C ASN A 275 -1.61 17.14 23.99
N ASP A 276 -2.45 16.93 24.99
CA ASP A 276 -2.54 17.79 26.18
C ASP A 276 -1.33 17.70 27.12
N ASP A 277 -0.53 16.63 27.02
CA ASP A 277 0.69 16.38 27.79
C ASP A 277 1.98 16.80 27.08
N THR A 278 1.87 17.85 26.26
CA THR A 278 2.99 18.46 25.54
C THR A 278 3.41 19.82 26.12
N GLU A 279 4.66 20.20 25.87
CA GLU A 279 5.22 21.52 26.14
C GLU A 279 6.03 21.96 24.93
N VAL A 280 5.58 23.00 24.25
CA VAL A 280 6.27 23.61 23.12
C VAL A 280 7.50 24.39 23.63
N LEU A 281 8.67 24.14 23.03
CA LEU A 281 9.93 24.74 23.50
C LEU A 281 10.41 25.92 22.65
N ASP A 282 9.90 26.05 21.43
CA ASP A 282 10.32 27.04 20.45
C ASP A 282 9.12 27.90 20.02
N PRO A 283 9.12 29.22 20.24
CA PRO A 283 8.05 30.11 19.77
C PRO A 283 7.76 30.01 18.26
N GLY A 284 8.77 29.67 17.45
CA GLY A 284 8.67 29.54 15.99
C GLY A 284 8.16 28.18 15.51
N TRP A 285 7.75 27.28 16.40
CA TRP A 285 7.35 25.91 16.04
C TRP A 285 6.23 25.83 14.99
N LEU A 286 5.20 26.69 15.09
CA LEU A 286 4.12 26.74 14.12
C LEU A 286 4.62 27.21 12.75
N ARG A 287 5.58 28.12 12.69
CA ARG A 287 6.15 28.57 11.41
C ARG A 287 6.87 27.44 10.70
N ASP A 288 7.59 26.60 11.44
CA ASP A 288 8.24 25.42 10.89
C ASP A 288 7.22 24.38 10.40
N LEU A 289 6.28 23.97 11.26
CA LEU A 289 5.22 23.02 10.90
C LEU A 289 4.40 23.46 9.69
N VAL A 290 3.87 24.70 9.75
CA VAL A 290 2.99 25.23 8.71
C VAL A 290 3.76 25.47 7.42
N GLY A 291 4.98 25.98 7.50
CA GLY A 291 5.79 26.24 6.32
C GLY A 291 6.06 24.97 5.48
N TRP A 292 6.21 23.81 6.12
CA TRP A 292 6.21 22.51 5.45
C TRP A 292 4.81 22.10 4.99
N ALA A 293 3.79 22.24 5.84
CA ALA A 293 2.43 21.73 5.56
C ALA A 293 1.77 22.42 4.36
N VAL A 294 2.10 23.68 4.09
CA VAL A 294 1.54 24.43 2.95
C VAL A 294 2.16 24.04 1.61
N GLN A 295 3.30 23.33 1.58
CA GLN A 295 3.92 22.91 0.33
C GLN A 295 3.02 21.92 -0.41
N PRO A 296 2.67 22.14 -1.69
CA PRO A 296 1.67 21.33 -2.42
C PRO A 296 1.91 19.82 -2.35
N GLU A 297 3.17 19.40 -2.40
CA GLU A 297 3.58 18.00 -2.41
C GLU A 297 3.54 17.34 -1.03
N ILE A 298 3.40 18.12 0.05
CA ILE A 298 3.44 17.63 1.43
C ILE A 298 2.03 17.31 1.95
N GLY A 299 1.92 16.21 2.67
CA GLY A 299 0.71 15.69 3.29
C GLY A 299 0.61 16.09 4.75
N LEU A 300 1.19 15.25 5.61
CA LEU A 300 1.30 15.48 7.05
C LEU A 300 2.71 15.94 7.42
N VAL A 301 2.78 16.81 8.42
CA VAL A 301 4.04 17.26 9.01
C VAL A 301 4.02 17.01 10.50
N GLY A 302 5.06 16.37 11.05
CA GLY A 302 5.25 16.23 12.49
C GLY A 302 6.55 16.88 12.93
N LEU A 303 6.69 17.16 14.23
CA LEU A 303 7.94 17.64 14.82
C LEU A 303 8.69 16.51 15.54
N GLU A 304 9.99 16.71 15.72
CA GLU A 304 10.75 15.92 16.68
C GLU A 304 10.16 16.10 18.09
N LEU A 305 9.79 14.98 18.72
CA LEU A 305 9.33 14.96 20.11
C LEU A 305 10.45 14.44 21.00
N ILE A 306 10.64 15.10 22.14
CA ILE A 306 11.60 14.69 23.16
C ILE A 306 10.91 14.38 24.49
N GLY A 307 11.43 13.41 25.22
CA GLY A 307 11.00 13.10 26.57
C GLY A 307 11.49 14.12 27.59
N PRO A 308 11.04 14.00 28.85
CA PRO A 308 11.43 14.91 29.94
C PRO A 308 12.94 14.96 30.18
N ALA A 309 13.64 13.84 29.96
CA ALA A 309 15.09 13.77 30.14
C ALA A 309 15.87 14.18 28.87
N GLY A 310 15.19 14.64 27.81
CA GLY A 310 15.77 15.21 26.59
C GLY A 310 16.22 14.17 25.56
N GLU A 311 15.85 12.91 25.72
CA GLU A 311 15.94 11.88 24.68
C GLU A 311 14.82 12.04 23.66
N VAL A 312 15.07 11.66 22.42
CA VAL A 312 14.07 11.60 21.36
C VAL A 312 13.04 10.54 21.71
N GLN A 313 11.77 10.87 21.55
CA GLN A 313 10.63 9.96 21.56
C GLN A 313 10.08 9.75 20.14
N HIS A 314 10.12 10.78 19.31
CA HIS A 314 9.64 10.73 17.92
C HIS A 314 10.51 11.54 16.99
N ALA A 315 10.90 10.96 15.86
CA ALA A 315 11.55 11.66 14.75
C ALA A 315 11.13 11.02 13.40
N GLY A 316 9.87 10.58 13.34
CA GLY A 316 9.29 9.77 12.26
C GLY A 316 8.73 8.43 12.75
N VAL A 317 7.74 7.90 12.02
CA VAL A 317 7.24 6.52 12.19
C VAL A 317 7.85 5.62 11.12
N VAL A 318 8.27 4.41 11.51
CA VAL A 318 8.70 3.35 10.59
C VAL A 318 7.74 2.16 10.66
N LEU A 319 7.19 1.76 9.51
CA LEU A 319 6.28 0.63 9.38
C LEU A 319 7.02 -0.70 9.57
N GLY A 320 6.40 -1.64 10.28
CA GLY A 320 6.98 -2.93 10.68
C GLY A 320 7.95 -2.84 11.86
N MET A 321 8.37 -1.65 12.29
CA MET A 321 9.23 -1.50 13.47
C MET A 321 8.45 -1.97 14.71
N SER A 322 9.11 -2.78 15.54
CA SER A 322 8.52 -3.43 16.72
C SER A 322 7.29 -4.32 16.44
N GLY A 323 6.89 -4.53 15.18
CA GLY A 323 5.71 -5.31 14.79
C GLY A 323 4.86 -4.56 13.77
N PHE A 324 4.12 -3.54 14.21
CA PHE A 324 3.21 -2.75 13.38
C PHE A 324 3.84 -1.46 12.87
N ALA A 325 4.15 -0.55 13.79
CA ALA A 325 4.74 0.76 13.53
C ALA A 325 5.38 1.23 14.84
N ASP A 326 6.53 1.91 14.77
CA ASP A 326 7.19 2.49 15.96
C ASP A 326 8.02 3.71 15.55
N HIS A 327 8.51 4.46 16.53
CA HIS A 327 9.24 5.71 16.33
C HIS A 327 10.73 5.48 16.14
N VAL A 328 11.27 5.96 15.02
CA VAL A 328 12.71 5.91 14.75
C VAL A 328 13.46 6.90 15.63
N PHE A 329 14.70 6.55 16.01
CA PHE A 329 15.58 7.29 16.90
C PHE A 329 15.15 7.38 18.37
N ALA A 330 14.02 6.78 18.73
CA ALA A 330 13.55 6.82 20.11
C ALA A 330 14.61 6.27 21.10
N GLY A 331 14.85 7.05 22.15
CA GLY A 331 15.87 6.85 23.16
C GLY A 331 17.24 7.46 22.84
N MET A 332 17.49 8.02 21.64
CA MET A 332 18.74 8.74 21.29
C MET A 332 18.69 10.21 21.72
N ARG A 333 19.83 10.90 21.71
CA ARG A 333 19.88 12.38 21.81
C ARG A 333 19.67 13.03 20.44
N PRO A 334 19.05 14.22 20.38
CA PRO A 334 18.85 14.92 19.12
C PRO A 334 20.14 15.25 18.34
N GLU A 335 21.27 15.36 19.03
CA GLU A 335 22.58 15.66 18.44
C GLU A 335 23.36 14.38 18.04
N GLU A 336 22.82 13.19 18.31
CA GLU A 336 23.46 11.92 17.95
C GLU A 336 23.41 11.65 16.43
N ASP A 337 24.43 10.92 15.97
CA ASP A 337 24.52 10.37 14.62
C ASP A 337 24.40 8.83 14.66
N SER A 338 23.89 8.24 13.59
CA SER A 338 23.61 6.80 13.49
C SER A 338 24.02 6.22 12.14
N VAL A 339 24.02 4.89 11.99
CA VAL A 339 24.24 4.26 10.66
C VAL A 339 23.19 4.65 9.60
N PHE A 340 22.07 5.25 10.01
CA PHE A 340 20.99 5.75 9.16
C PHE A 340 21.05 7.28 8.94
N GLY A 341 22.07 7.95 9.50
CA GLY A 341 22.26 9.40 9.45
C GLY A 341 21.96 10.11 10.77
N PRO A 342 22.19 11.44 10.81
CA PRO A 342 21.98 12.24 12.01
C PRO A 342 20.50 12.39 12.38
N VAL A 343 20.23 12.42 13.69
CA VAL A 343 18.87 12.55 14.23
C VAL A 343 18.26 13.91 13.86
N SER A 344 19.07 14.97 13.93
CA SER A 344 18.72 16.39 13.72
C SER A 344 18.40 16.79 12.26
N ARG A 345 17.91 15.87 11.44
CA ARG A 345 17.55 16.12 10.04
C ARG A 345 16.04 16.05 9.83
N THR A 346 15.51 17.03 9.11
CA THR A 346 14.17 16.92 8.53
C THR A 346 14.19 15.85 7.46
N ARG A 347 13.17 14.98 7.43
CA ARG A 347 13.16 13.83 6.53
C ARG A 347 11.75 13.44 6.12
N ASP A 348 11.68 12.80 4.96
CA ASP A 348 10.48 12.10 4.54
C ASP A 348 10.22 10.87 5.40
N VAL A 349 8.95 10.61 5.67
CA VAL A 349 8.46 9.46 6.44
C VAL A 349 7.13 8.99 5.85
N LEU A 350 6.72 7.74 6.12
CA LEU A 350 5.37 7.30 5.77
C LEU A 350 4.32 7.91 6.68
N ALA A 351 4.65 8.17 7.94
CA ALA A 351 3.74 8.76 8.91
C ALA A 351 4.47 9.50 10.03
N VAL A 352 3.72 10.37 10.70
CA VAL A 352 4.12 11.09 11.92
C VAL A 352 3.09 10.81 13.01
N THR A 353 3.46 11.06 14.27
CA THR A 353 2.55 10.79 15.39
C THR A 353 1.50 11.88 15.55
N GLY A 354 0.29 11.50 15.97
CA GLY A 354 -0.78 12.42 16.36
C GLY A 354 -0.49 13.25 17.61
N ALA A 355 0.59 12.96 18.34
CA ALA A 355 0.99 13.78 19.49
C ALA A 355 1.39 15.22 19.09
N CYS A 356 1.86 15.42 17.86
CA CYS A 356 2.04 16.72 17.23
C CYS A 356 2.09 16.54 15.71
N CYS A 357 0.99 16.82 15.01
CA CYS A 357 0.95 16.77 13.55
C CYS A 357 0.13 17.90 12.94
N ALA A 358 0.57 18.40 11.80
CA ALA A 358 -0.05 19.45 11.01
C ALA A 358 -0.50 18.92 9.64
N VAL A 359 -1.63 19.41 9.16
CA VAL A 359 -2.19 19.06 7.84
C VAL A 359 -3.06 20.20 7.31
N ARG A 360 -3.05 20.43 5.99
CA ARG A 360 -4.00 21.37 5.36
C ARG A 360 -5.42 20.85 5.51
N ARG A 361 -6.36 21.74 5.85
CA ARG A 361 -7.79 21.40 6.00
C ARG A 361 -8.34 20.69 4.77
N GLU A 362 -8.14 21.26 3.58
CA GLU A 362 -8.63 20.68 2.33
C GLU A 362 -8.15 19.23 2.12
N LEU A 363 -6.88 18.96 2.46
CA LEU A 363 -6.34 17.60 2.38
C LEU A 363 -6.96 16.71 3.46
N PHE A 364 -7.03 17.17 4.70
CA PHE A 364 -7.64 16.40 5.79
C PHE A 364 -9.08 15.98 5.46
N ASP A 365 -9.88 16.92 4.96
CA ASP A 365 -11.28 16.69 4.58
C ASP A 365 -11.38 15.73 3.38
N SER A 366 -10.53 15.89 2.36
CA SER A 366 -10.52 14.98 1.20
C SER A 366 -10.03 13.56 1.52
N LEU A 367 -9.20 13.40 2.55
CA LEU A 367 -8.78 12.10 3.07
C LEU A 367 -9.83 11.45 4.00
N GLY A 368 -10.86 12.19 4.41
CA GLY A 368 -11.91 11.71 5.33
C GLY A 368 -11.55 11.81 6.81
N GLY A 369 -10.51 12.57 7.16
CA GLY A 369 -10.04 12.77 8.54
C GLY A 369 -9.44 11.52 9.19
N PHE A 370 -9.42 11.49 10.53
CA PHE A 370 -9.00 10.31 11.29
C PHE A 370 -10.03 9.18 11.18
N ASP A 371 -9.56 7.95 11.08
CA ASP A 371 -10.42 6.77 10.96
C ASP A 371 -10.98 6.40 12.35
N GLU A 372 -12.28 6.65 12.56
CA GLU A 372 -12.96 6.52 13.85
C GLU A 372 -13.08 5.07 14.35
N ARG A 373 -12.73 4.07 13.52
CA ARG A 373 -12.58 2.67 13.95
C ARG A 373 -11.40 2.49 14.92
N PHE A 374 -10.38 3.34 14.81
CA PHE A 374 -9.31 3.40 15.79
C PHE A 374 -9.79 4.20 17.01
N ARG A 375 -9.78 3.55 18.17
CA ARG A 375 -10.20 4.15 19.43
C ARG A 375 -9.08 4.97 20.08
N LEU A 376 -7.84 4.50 20.03
CA LEU A 376 -6.74 5.09 20.80
C LEU A 376 -5.47 5.34 19.97
N THR A 377 -5.02 4.37 19.17
CA THR A 377 -3.71 4.41 18.50
C THR A 377 -3.79 3.92 17.06
N GLY A 378 -2.91 4.44 16.19
CA GLY A 378 -2.74 4.00 14.81
C GLY A 378 -3.50 4.83 13.75
N SER A 379 -4.48 5.63 14.16
CA SER A 379 -5.22 6.49 13.24
C SER A 379 -4.34 7.56 12.57
N ASP A 380 -3.35 8.07 13.30
CA ASP A 380 -2.31 8.98 12.80
C ASP A 380 -1.44 8.35 11.71
N VAL A 381 -1.02 7.10 11.92
CA VAL A 381 -0.30 6.34 10.91
C VAL A 381 -1.19 6.07 9.70
N ALA A 382 -2.44 5.64 9.92
CA ALA A 382 -3.39 5.39 8.84
C ALA A 382 -3.67 6.64 7.98
N LEU A 383 -3.77 7.81 8.60
CA LEU A 383 -3.94 9.11 7.91
C LEU A 383 -2.68 9.46 7.11
N GLY A 384 -1.48 9.25 7.68
CA GLY A 384 -0.21 9.41 6.96
C GLY A 384 -0.13 8.55 5.70
N LEU A 385 -0.49 7.27 5.82
CA LEU A 385 -0.55 6.34 4.68
C LEU A 385 -1.58 6.78 3.63
N SER A 386 -2.75 7.28 4.05
CA SER A 386 -3.74 7.86 3.14
C SER A 386 -3.20 9.06 2.35
N ALA A 387 -2.42 9.93 2.98
CA ALA A 387 -1.77 11.04 2.28
C ALA A 387 -0.74 10.55 1.25
N VAL A 388 0.04 9.51 1.58
CA VAL A 388 0.98 8.88 0.63
C VAL A 388 0.26 8.26 -0.56
N LEU A 389 -0.84 7.55 -0.33
CA LEU A 389 -1.69 7.00 -1.39
C LEU A 389 -2.36 8.10 -2.25
N ALA A 390 -2.55 9.29 -1.71
CA ALA A 390 -3.01 10.47 -2.45
C ALA A 390 -1.86 11.21 -3.19
N GLY A 391 -0.68 10.61 -3.30
CA GLY A 391 0.48 11.16 -4.01
C GLY A 391 1.23 12.27 -3.25
N ARG A 392 1.01 12.40 -1.93
CA ARG A 392 1.72 13.35 -1.07
C ARG A 392 2.90 12.69 -0.35
N ARG A 393 3.84 13.49 0.16
CA ARG A 393 4.93 13.03 1.05
C ARG A 393 4.71 13.56 2.45
N ASN A 394 4.98 12.76 3.47
CA ASN A 394 4.92 13.23 4.86
C ASN A 394 6.31 13.56 5.37
N VAL A 395 6.41 14.55 6.25
CA VAL A 395 7.68 15.09 6.72
C VAL A 395 7.73 15.06 8.24
N CYS A 396 8.83 14.58 8.81
CA CYS A 396 9.16 14.85 10.20
C CYS A 396 10.24 15.94 10.23
N SER A 397 9.90 17.11 10.75
CA SER A 397 10.80 18.24 10.84
C SER A 397 11.62 18.22 12.13
N ALA A 398 12.92 18.45 12.00
CA ALA A 398 13.83 18.70 13.12
C ALA A 398 14.06 20.21 13.34
N GLY A 399 13.20 21.06 12.75
CA GLY A 399 13.28 22.52 12.83
C GLY A 399 12.95 23.06 14.23
N ALA A 400 11.91 22.50 14.84
CA ALA A 400 11.48 22.78 16.20
C ALA A 400 11.29 21.48 17.00
N ARG A 401 11.19 21.60 18.34
CA ARG A 401 11.00 20.46 19.25
C ARG A 401 9.84 20.70 20.20
N VAL A 402 9.11 19.64 20.48
CA VAL A 402 8.07 19.61 21.52
C VAL A 402 8.47 18.58 22.56
N ARG A 403 8.41 18.96 23.84
CA ARG A 403 8.57 18.01 24.93
C ARG A 403 7.24 17.31 25.15
N HIS A 404 7.26 15.99 25.30
CA HIS A 404 6.06 15.18 25.51
C HIS A 404 6.27 14.32 26.76
N LEU A 405 5.35 14.46 27.73
CA LEU A 405 5.47 13.80 29.03
C LEU A 405 5.02 12.32 28.99
N GLU A 406 4.58 11.85 27.82
CA GLU A 406 4.23 10.48 27.41
C GLU A 406 3.42 9.66 28.43
N SER A 407 2.15 9.41 28.09
CA SER A 407 1.24 8.58 28.91
C SER A 407 1.04 9.11 30.34
N ALA A 408 1.30 10.40 30.56
CA ALA A 408 0.93 11.07 31.82
C ALA A 408 -0.60 11.15 32.00
N THR A 409 -1.36 11.02 30.90
CA THR A 409 -2.83 11.10 30.85
C THR A 409 -3.51 9.83 30.33
N ARG A 410 -2.77 8.89 29.74
CA ARG A 410 -3.28 7.64 29.12
C ARG A 410 -2.95 6.38 29.92
N GLY A 411 -3.86 5.40 29.88
CA GLY A 411 -3.53 4.01 30.21
C GLY A 411 -2.69 3.37 29.11
N THR A 412 -1.82 2.42 29.45
CA THR A 412 -0.88 1.76 28.52
C THR A 412 -1.52 0.65 27.68
N THR A 413 -2.78 0.30 27.93
CA THR A 413 -3.48 -0.78 27.23
C THR A 413 -4.09 -0.29 25.92
N VAL A 414 -3.51 -0.73 24.81
CA VAL A 414 -4.06 -0.52 23.46
C VAL A 414 -5.29 -1.43 23.27
N PRO A 415 -6.44 -0.90 22.79
CA PRO A 415 -7.60 -1.70 22.42
C PRO A 415 -7.23 -2.76 21.37
N VAL A 416 -7.78 -3.96 21.51
CA VAL A 416 -7.49 -5.07 20.59
C VAL A 416 -7.92 -4.73 19.15
N GLU A 417 -9.04 -4.01 19.02
CA GLU A 417 -9.59 -3.48 17.77
C GLU A 417 -8.58 -2.64 16.97
N ASP A 418 -7.75 -1.84 17.66
CA ASP A 418 -6.77 -0.95 17.03
C ASP A 418 -5.65 -1.76 16.35
N TYR A 419 -5.27 -2.92 16.89
CA TYR A 419 -4.27 -3.80 16.26
C TYR A 419 -4.81 -4.42 14.98
N PHE A 420 -6.07 -4.86 14.96
CA PHE A 420 -6.69 -5.43 13.76
C PHE A 420 -6.91 -4.37 12.69
N THR A 421 -7.39 -3.18 13.06
CA THR A 421 -7.54 -2.06 12.13
C THR A 421 -6.19 -1.61 11.59
N SER A 422 -5.15 -1.56 12.44
CA SER A 422 -3.76 -1.31 12.03
C SER A 422 -3.29 -2.34 11.02
N TYR A 423 -3.56 -3.64 11.25
CA TYR A 423 -3.14 -4.70 10.33
C TYR A 423 -3.68 -4.45 8.92
N TRP A 424 -4.99 -4.24 8.78
CA TRP A 424 -5.60 -4.03 7.46
C TRP A 424 -5.10 -2.78 6.75
N ARG A 425 -4.82 -1.70 7.51
CA ARG A 425 -4.28 -0.45 6.94
C ARG A 425 -2.79 -0.53 6.61
N TYR A 426 -2.00 -1.28 7.37
CA TYR A 426 -0.53 -1.29 7.26
C TYR A 426 0.00 -2.45 6.41
N ASN A 427 -0.84 -3.47 6.15
CA ASN A 427 -0.46 -4.71 5.49
C ASN A 427 0.50 -4.50 4.29
N PRO A 428 0.24 -3.62 3.30
CA PRO A 428 1.14 -3.43 2.16
C PRO A 428 2.60 -3.17 2.56
N TRP A 429 2.83 -2.33 3.58
CA TRP A 429 4.16 -1.99 4.08
C TRP A 429 4.71 -3.01 5.08
N LEU A 430 3.86 -3.75 5.79
CA LEU A 430 4.31 -4.86 6.64
C LEU A 430 4.93 -5.99 5.81
N PHE A 431 4.41 -6.24 4.61
CA PHE A 431 4.94 -7.26 3.70
C PHE A 431 5.96 -6.69 2.70
N GLY A 432 5.75 -5.47 2.19
CA GLY A 432 6.60 -4.81 1.20
C GLY A 432 7.81 -4.07 1.78
N GLY A 433 7.75 -3.67 3.05
CA GLY A 433 8.73 -2.83 3.73
C GLY A 433 8.42 -1.34 3.61
N ASP A 434 8.96 -0.57 4.55
CA ASP A 434 8.91 0.90 4.55
C ASP A 434 9.99 1.45 3.60
N PRO A 435 9.65 2.28 2.59
CA PRO A 435 10.62 2.83 1.64
C PRO A 435 11.62 3.77 2.31
N TYR A 436 11.24 4.43 3.41
CA TYR A 436 12.12 5.31 4.17
C TYR A 436 12.91 4.56 5.24
N TRP A 437 12.85 3.22 5.28
CA TRP A 437 13.73 2.39 6.11
C TRP A 437 14.64 1.50 5.27
N ASN A 438 15.91 1.42 5.64
CA ASN A 438 16.85 0.55 4.93
C ASN A 438 16.67 -0.92 5.37
N PRO A 439 16.47 -1.89 4.45
CA PRO A 439 16.22 -3.29 4.80
C PRO A 439 17.40 -4.02 5.47
N ASN A 440 18.60 -3.42 5.44
CA ASN A 440 19.77 -3.88 6.17
C ASN A 440 19.78 -3.46 7.65
N LEU A 441 18.79 -2.68 8.09
CA LEU A 441 18.63 -2.22 9.46
C LEU A 441 17.51 -2.97 10.18
N SER A 442 17.69 -3.17 11.50
CA SER A 442 16.79 -3.97 12.33
C SER A 442 15.45 -3.27 12.58
N LEU A 443 14.33 -3.96 12.31
CA LEU A 443 12.98 -3.54 12.69
C LEU A 443 12.66 -3.94 14.16
N ARG A 444 13.65 -4.40 14.94
CA ARG A 444 13.50 -4.67 16.38
C ARG A 444 14.07 -3.55 17.25
N SER A 445 14.73 -2.56 16.66
CA SER A 445 15.40 -1.51 17.40
C SER A 445 14.94 -0.14 16.92
N ARG A 446 14.48 0.68 17.86
CA ARG A 446 14.18 2.10 17.65
C ARG A 446 15.44 2.91 17.32
N ARG A 447 16.59 2.47 17.84
CA ARG A 447 17.91 3.01 17.50
C ARG A 447 18.42 2.28 16.25
N PRO A 448 18.74 2.96 15.13
CA PRO A 448 19.22 2.29 13.93
C PRO A 448 20.46 1.43 14.17
N ARG A 449 20.35 0.14 13.84
CA ARG A 449 21.39 -0.87 13.99
C ARG A 449 21.28 -1.88 12.86
N LEU A 450 22.39 -2.55 12.55
CA LEU A 450 22.43 -3.63 11.56
C LEU A 450 21.42 -4.73 11.90
N ARG A 451 20.72 -5.21 10.87
CA ARG A 451 19.78 -6.33 10.97
C ARG A 451 20.53 -7.66 11.20
N PRO A 452 20.23 -8.41 12.26
CA PRO A 452 20.72 -9.77 12.41
C PRO A 452 20.18 -10.69 11.31
N ARG A 453 20.99 -11.66 10.85
CA ARG A 453 20.62 -12.60 9.77
C ARG A 453 19.35 -13.41 10.05
N HIS A 454 19.07 -13.69 11.32
CA HIS A 454 17.92 -14.49 11.76
C HIS A 454 16.77 -13.64 12.31
N GLU A 455 16.75 -12.34 12.02
CA GLU A 455 15.64 -11.48 12.41
C GLU A 455 14.37 -11.84 11.62
N SER A 456 13.38 -12.37 12.34
CA SER A 456 12.05 -12.66 11.81
C SER A 456 11.40 -11.42 11.17
N PRO A 457 10.61 -11.60 10.10
CA PRO A 457 9.88 -10.49 9.48
C PRO A 457 8.91 -9.84 10.47
N PRO A 458 8.52 -8.57 10.26
CA PRO A 458 7.54 -7.88 11.11
C PRO A 458 6.21 -8.64 11.21
N THR A 459 5.77 -9.28 10.12
CA THR A 459 4.54 -10.08 10.05
C THR A 459 4.49 -11.21 11.07
N ALA A 460 5.63 -11.80 11.47
CA ALA A 460 5.66 -12.82 12.50
C ALA A 460 5.29 -12.26 13.89
N ARG A 461 5.68 -11.02 14.20
CA ARG A 461 5.33 -10.35 15.46
C ARG A 461 3.89 -9.85 15.44
N VAL A 462 3.46 -9.28 14.32
CA VAL A 462 2.05 -8.91 14.09
C VAL A 462 1.16 -10.12 14.33
N GLY A 463 1.50 -11.26 13.71
CA GLY A 463 0.79 -12.52 13.86
C GLY A 463 0.63 -12.99 15.31
N GLN A 464 1.67 -12.82 16.13
CA GLN A 464 1.61 -13.11 17.57
C GLN A 464 0.61 -12.22 18.31
N VAL A 465 0.54 -10.92 17.96
CA VAL A 465 -0.38 -9.96 18.60
C VAL A 465 -1.83 -10.22 18.20
N ILE A 466 -2.08 -10.51 16.92
CA ILE A 466 -3.44 -10.76 16.41
C ILE A 466 -3.88 -12.23 16.56
N GLY A 467 -3.01 -13.11 17.04
CA GLY A 467 -3.30 -14.53 17.25
C GLY A 467 -3.42 -15.36 15.97
N ARG A 468 -2.70 -15.00 14.89
CA ARG A 468 -2.78 -15.66 13.58
C ARG A 468 -1.40 -15.78 12.93
N ASP A 469 -1.10 -16.92 12.28
CA ASP A 469 0.06 -17.00 11.40
C ASP A 469 -0.24 -16.29 10.07
N LEU A 470 0.61 -15.32 9.72
CA LEU A 470 0.49 -14.48 8.52
C LEU A 470 1.42 -14.94 7.40
N THR A 471 1.85 -16.21 7.41
CA THR A 471 2.59 -16.79 6.30
C THR A 471 1.71 -16.78 5.04
N ALA A 472 2.28 -16.31 3.93
CA ALA A 472 1.55 -16.23 2.67
C ALA A 472 1.03 -17.61 2.25
N TYR A 473 -0.29 -17.75 2.12
CA TYR A 473 -0.91 -18.98 1.65
C TYR A 473 -0.32 -19.37 0.29
N ARG A 474 0.10 -20.63 0.20
CA ARG A 474 0.46 -21.26 -1.06
C ARG A 474 -0.44 -22.44 -1.23
N GLN A 475 -1.17 -22.47 -2.34
CA GLN A 475 -1.93 -23.63 -2.73
C GLN A 475 -0.99 -24.83 -2.77
N ARG A 476 -1.28 -25.84 -1.95
CA ARG A 476 -0.54 -27.09 -1.97
C ARG A 476 -1.29 -28.08 -2.86
N SER A 477 -0.52 -28.97 -3.46
CA SER A 477 -1.03 -30.07 -4.27
C SER A 477 -0.17 -31.29 -4.02
N ASP A 478 0.01 -31.60 -2.74
CA ASP A 478 0.79 -32.72 -2.25
C ASP A 478 -0.10 -33.87 -1.75
N ALA A 479 0.53 -35.03 -1.51
CA ALA A 479 -0.18 -36.24 -1.11
C ALA A 479 -0.81 -36.12 0.27
N GLU A 480 -0.17 -35.40 1.20
CA GLU A 480 -0.65 -35.23 2.57
C GLU A 480 -1.96 -34.45 2.59
N GLU A 481 -2.00 -33.31 1.90
CA GLU A 481 -3.21 -32.53 1.75
C GLU A 481 -4.31 -33.28 0.99
N SER A 482 -3.94 -34.02 -0.07
CA SER A 482 -4.88 -34.83 -0.83
C SER A 482 -5.57 -35.90 0.03
N VAL A 483 -4.82 -36.61 0.88
CA VAL A 483 -5.38 -37.62 1.80
C VAL A 483 -6.30 -36.96 2.83
N ARG A 484 -5.87 -35.82 3.41
CA ARG A 484 -6.67 -35.07 4.38
C ARG A 484 -8.00 -34.62 3.79
N LEU A 485 -7.98 -33.97 2.62
CA LEU A 485 -9.17 -33.46 1.96
C LEU A 485 -10.11 -34.59 1.48
N ALA A 486 -9.57 -35.73 1.02
CA ALA A 486 -10.38 -36.90 0.67
C ALA A 486 -11.10 -37.51 1.89
N ALA A 487 -10.46 -37.48 3.07
CA ALA A 487 -11.10 -37.94 4.30
C ALA A 487 -12.21 -36.98 4.77
N MET A 488 -12.06 -35.68 4.50
CA MET A 488 -12.98 -34.61 4.89
C MET A 488 -14.19 -34.48 3.94
N CYS A 489 -13.95 -34.49 2.62
CA CYS A 489 -14.96 -34.24 1.59
C CYS A 489 -15.68 -35.52 1.19
N ARG A 490 -16.40 -36.12 2.14
CA ARG A 490 -17.19 -37.33 1.90
C ARG A 490 -18.58 -36.97 1.41
N VAL A 491 -19.14 -37.82 0.55
CA VAL A 491 -20.53 -37.73 0.10
C VAL A 491 -21.04 -39.14 -0.16
N ARG A 492 -22.31 -39.40 0.17
CA ARG A 492 -23.05 -40.61 -0.19
C ARG A 492 -24.21 -40.23 -1.10
N ASP A 493 -24.67 -41.18 -1.92
CA ASP A 493 -25.85 -40.99 -2.76
C ASP A 493 -27.10 -40.61 -1.93
N ASP A 494 -27.22 -41.16 -0.72
CA ASP A 494 -28.30 -40.82 0.21
C ASP A 494 -28.27 -39.35 0.67
N ASP A 495 -27.08 -38.74 0.80
CA ASP A 495 -26.93 -37.34 1.20
C ASP A 495 -27.46 -36.42 0.09
N VAL A 496 -27.09 -36.71 -1.17
CA VAL A 496 -27.56 -35.98 -2.36
C VAL A 496 -29.06 -36.18 -2.57
N ALA A 497 -29.55 -37.41 -2.39
CA ALA A 497 -30.98 -37.71 -2.50
C ALA A 497 -31.80 -37.02 -1.39
N ALA A 498 -31.27 -36.93 -0.17
CA ALA A 498 -31.90 -36.19 0.93
C ALA A 498 -31.96 -34.70 0.63
N LEU A 499 -30.89 -34.10 0.10
CA LEU A 499 -30.88 -32.70 -0.30
C LEU A 499 -31.94 -32.40 -1.37
N ARG A 500 -32.00 -33.22 -2.43
CA ARG A 500 -33.00 -33.06 -3.50
C ARG A 500 -34.44 -33.15 -2.98
N ARG A 501 -34.72 -34.04 -2.02
CA ARG A 501 -36.03 -34.10 -1.36
C ARG A 501 -36.32 -32.83 -0.57
N SER A 502 -35.36 -32.35 0.22
CA SER A 502 -35.50 -31.08 0.97
C SER A 502 -35.79 -29.90 0.04
N HIS A 503 -35.09 -29.81 -1.10
CA HIS A 503 -35.34 -28.77 -2.10
C HIS A 503 -36.72 -28.89 -2.75
N ALA A 504 -37.19 -30.10 -3.03
CA ALA A 504 -38.52 -30.33 -3.58
C ALA A 504 -39.65 -30.00 -2.58
N GLU A 505 -39.43 -30.23 -1.27
CA GLU A 505 -40.34 -29.82 -0.21
C GLU A 505 -40.42 -28.29 -0.07
N ASP A 506 -39.32 -27.59 -0.36
CA ASP A 506 -39.20 -26.12 -0.35
C ASP A 506 -39.23 -25.52 -1.78
N ALA A 507 -39.98 -26.12 -2.71
CA ALA A 507 -40.01 -25.68 -4.11
C ALA A 507 -40.77 -24.36 -4.34
N GLU A 508 -41.75 -24.03 -3.50
CA GLU A 508 -42.53 -22.79 -3.63
C GLU A 508 -41.71 -21.53 -3.29
N ALA A 509 -41.94 -20.44 -4.02
CA ALA A 509 -41.28 -19.17 -3.76
C ALA A 509 -41.50 -18.69 -2.31
N PHE A 510 -40.45 -18.22 -1.64
CA PHE A 510 -40.56 -17.58 -0.33
C PHE A 510 -39.55 -16.43 -0.18
N PRO A 511 -39.90 -15.36 0.56
CA PRO A 511 -38.96 -14.29 0.84
C PRO A 511 -37.85 -14.79 1.74
N VAL A 512 -36.61 -14.69 1.26
CA VAL A 512 -35.42 -15.04 2.05
C VAL A 512 -35.18 -13.94 3.08
N ARG A 513 -35.05 -14.31 4.35
CA ARG A 513 -34.79 -13.39 5.48
C ARG A 513 -33.47 -13.67 6.18
N SER A 514 -32.91 -14.86 6.03
CA SER A 514 -31.66 -15.27 6.68
C SER A 514 -30.76 -16.09 5.75
N VAL A 515 -29.47 -15.77 5.74
CA VAL A 515 -28.45 -16.47 4.94
C VAL A 515 -27.27 -16.87 5.82
N ASN A 516 -26.90 -18.16 5.77
CA ASN A 516 -25.64 -18.67 6.30
C ASN A 516 -24.60 -18.79 5.16
N TRP A 517 -23.54 -18.00 5.22
CA TRP A 517 -22.43 -17.98 4.27
C TRP A 517 -21.31 -18.92 4.72
N TYR A 518 -21.11 -20.03 4.02
CA TYR A 518 -20.02 -20.97 4.30
C TYR A 518 -18.80 -20.52 3.51
N VAL A 519 -17.84 -19.93 4.23
CA VAL A 519 -16.65 -19.31 3.66
C VAL A 519 -15.38 -20.03 4.14
N PRO A 520 -14.33 -20.11 3.31
CA PRO A 520 -13.02 -20.48 3.81
C PRO A 520 -12.50 -19.42 4.79
N ASP A 521 -11.37 -19.72 5.43
CA ASP A 521 -10.63 -18.72 6.21
C ASP A 521 -10.31 -17.46 5.38
N ILE A 522 -10.39 -16.28 6.00
CA ILE A 522 -10.30 -14.99 5.31
C ILE A 522 -8.88 -14.46 5.38
N ASP A 523 -8.07 -14.71 4.34
CA ASP A 523 -6.72 -14.12 4.28
C ASP A 523 -6.74 -12.62 3.93
N SER A 524 -7.65 -12.21 3.04
CA SER A 524 -7.87 -10.80 2.69
C SER A 524 -9.30 -10.58 2.23
N PRO A 525 -10.05 -9.62 2.80
CA PRO A 525 -11.45 -9.39 2.47
C PRO A 525 -11.63 -8.47 1.23
N PHE A 526 -10.55 -7.93 0.68
CA PHE A 526 -10.59 -6.89 -0.36
C PHE A 526 -10.54 -7.41 -1.80
N TYR A 527 -10.23 -8.70 -2.01
CA TYR A 527 -10.02 -9.25 -3.34
C TYR A 527 -10.62 -10.65 -3.50
N GLY A 528 -10.79 -11.05 -4.76
CA GLY A 528 -11.14 -12.41 -5.13
C GLY A 528 -12.52 -12.83 -4.65
N GLY A 529 -12.72 -14.14 -4.51
CA GLY A 529 -14.06 -14.68 -4.34
C GLY A 529 -14.74 -14.33 -3.02
N ILE A 530 -13.96 -14.08 -1.96
CA ILE A 530 -14.52 -13.65 -0.68
C ILE A 530 -15.11 -12.24 -0.79
N ASN A 531 -14.47 -11.31 -1.52
CA ASN A 531 -15.00 -9.95 -1.70
C ASN A 531 -16.35 -9.97 -2.45
N THR A 532 -16.50 -10.81 -3.48
CA THR A 532 -17.79 -10.99 -4.19
C THR A 532 -18.87 -11.50 -3.24
N ALA A 533 -18.57 -12.50 -2.41
CA ALA A 533 -19.52 -13.04 -1.43
C ALA A 533 -19.96 -11.97 -0.42
N LEU A 534 -19.01 -11.20 0.12
CA LEU A 534 -19.31 -10.10 1.03
C LEU A 534 -20.13 -8.99 0.35
N ARG A 535 -19.86 -8.69 -0.93
CA ARG A 535 -20.62 -7.71 -1.71
C ARG A 535 -22.08 -8.12 -1.89
N ILE A 536 -22.32 -9.40 -2.19
CA ILE A 536 -23.68 -9.96 -2.26
C ILE A 536 -24.34 -9.85 -0.88
N ALA A 537 -23.66 -10.26 0.18
CA ALA A 537 -24.20 -10.19 1.55
C ALA A 537 -24.58 -8.76 1.96
N ASP A 538 -23.70 -7.79 1.72
CA ASP A 538 -23.93 -6.35 1.99
C ASP A 538 -25.17 -5.85 1.25
N ARG A 539 -25.29 -6.16 -0.04
CA ARG A 539 -26.48 -5.78 -0.82
C ARG A 539 -27.75 -6.42 -0.27
N LEU A 540 -27.74 -7.72 0.03
CA LEU A 540 -28.89 -8.43 0.60
C LEU A 540 -29.34 -7.79 1.93
N ALA A 541 -28.39 -7.34 2.76
CA ALA A 541 -28.69 -6.62 3.98
C ALA A 541 -29.32 -5.25 3.69
N ARG A 542 -28.71 -4.45 2.81
CA ARG A 542 -29.14 -3.08 2.50
C ARG A 542 -30.49 -3.00 1.77
N GLU A 543 -30.71 -3.84 0.77
CA GLU A 543 -31.87 -3.76 -0.13
C GLU A 543 -33.04 -4.62 0.33
N HIS A 544 -32.77 -5.72 1.03
CA HIS A 544 -33.78 -6.73 1.37
C HIS A 544 -33.88 -7.02 2.87
N GLY A 545 -33.05 -6.39 3.72
CA GLY A 545 -33.08 -6.60 5.16
C GLY A 545 -32.73 -8.03 5.59
N VAL A 546 -31.95 -8.75 4.76
CA VAL A 546 -31.54 -10.12 5.03
C VAL A 546 -30.49 -10.15 6.13
N GLU A 547 -30.71 -11.02 7.13
CA GLU A 547 -29.70 -11.32 8.16
C GLU A 547 -28.62 -12.24 7.57
N ASN A 548 -27.37 -11.77 7.54
CA ASN A 548 -26.23 -12.54 7.02
C ASN A 548 -25.38 -13.05 8.19
N ARG A 549 -25.10 -14.36 8.20
CA ARG A 549 -24.21 -15.01 9.18
C ARG A 549 -23.06 -15.70 8.45
N PHE A 550 -21.84 -15.58 8.96
CA PHE A 550 -20.64 -16.17 8.36
C PHE A 550 -20.23 -17.45 9.10
N VAL A 551 -20.28 -18.59 8.41
CA VAL A 551 -19.86 -19.91 8.88
C VAL A 551 -18.47 -20.18 8.31
N VAL A 552 -17.43 -19.89 9.09
CA VAL A 552 -16.05 -19.86 8.64
C VAL A 552 -15.36 -21.20 8.87
N TRP A 553 -14.74 -21.73 7.82
CA TRP A 553 -13.89 -22.91 7.94
C TRP A 553 -12.51 -22.53 8.49
N GLY A 554 -12.21 -22.96 9.70
CA GLY A 554 -10.93 -22.71 10.37
C GLY A 554 -11.08 -22.34 11.84
N GLN A 555 -9.96 -21.99 12.46
CA GLN A 555 -9.87 -21.58 13.86
C GLN A 555 -9.25 -20.18 13.98
N ALA A 556 -9.58 -19.30 13.02
CA ALA A 556 -9.15 -17.91 13.08
C ALA A 556 -9.79 -17.22 14.31
N PRO A 557 -9.08 -16.28 14.97
CA PRO A 557 -9.69 -15.49 16.04
C PRO A 557 -10.96 -14.77 15.55
N ASP A 558 -12.07 -14.83 16.30
CA ASP A 558 -13.34 -14.14 15.97
C ASP A 558 -13.09 -12.69 15.57
N HIS A 559 -12.32 -11.99 16.40
CA HIS A 559 -11.98 -10.59 16.22
C HIS A 559 -11.27 -10.30 14.89
N PHE A 560 -10.46 -11.24 14.39
CA PHE A 560 -9.82 -11.14 13.08
C PHE A 560 -10.86 -11.17 11.96
N VAL A 561 -11.74 -12.17 11.95
CA VAL A 561 -12.80 -12.31 10.93
C VAL A 561 -13.72 -11.09 10.99
N ARG A 562 -14.17 -10.70 12.17
CA ARG A 562 -15.02 -9.52 12.38
C ARG A 562 -14.37 -8.24 11.84
N SER A 563 -13.08 -8.04 12.13
CA SER A 563 -12.34 -6.90 11.60
C SER A 563 -12.22 -6.94 10.08
N ALA A 564 -12.09 -8.12 9.47
CA ALA A 564 -12.03 -8.28 8.02
C ALA A 564 -13.36 -7.88 7.36
N LEU A 565 -14.48 -8.33 7.93
CA LEU A 565 -15.83 -7.94 7.48
C LEU A 565 -16.01 -6.43 7.57
N ALA A 566 -15.74 -5.85 8.74
CA ALA A 566 -15.86 -4.41 8.98
C ALA A 566 -14.92 -3.57 8.09
N ALA A 567 -13.75 -4.11 7.73
CA ALA A 567 -12.79 -3.42 6.88
C ALA A 567 -13.24 -3.36 5.41
N ALA A 568 -13.87 -4.42 4.89
CA ALA A 568 -14.33 -4.47 3.50
C ALA A 568 -15.74 -3.91 3.30
N PHE A 569 -16.68 -4.24 4.18
CA PHE A 569 -18.09 -3.82 4.09
C PHE A 569 -18.62 -3.48 5.49
N PRO A 570 -18.62 -2.19 5.89
CA PRO A 570 -18.98 -1.78 7.26
C PRO A 570 -20.37 -2.22 7.73
N SER A 571 -21.33 -2.39 6.82
CA SER A 571 -22.67 -2.92 7.11
C SER A 571 -22.68 -4.35 7.67
N LEU A 572 -21.61 -5.11 7.44
CA LEU A 572 -21.45 -6.49 7.87
C LEU A 572 -20.62 -6.63 9.16
N ALA A 573 -20.21 -5.52 9.79
CA ALA A 573 -19.35 -5.53 10.98
C ALA A 573 -19.95 -6.32 12.16
N ASP A 574 -21.27 -6.27 12.31
CA ASP A 574 -22.02 -6.94 13.39
C ASP A 574 -22.62 -8.29 12.97
N ALA A 575 -22.27 -8.78 11.78
CA ALA A 575 -22.75 -10.09 11.32
C ALA A 575 -22.34 -11.20 12.32
N PRO A 576 -23.24 -12.14 12.66
CA PRO A 576 -22.90 -13.29 13.48
C PRO A 576 -21.86 -14.18 12.78
N ILE A 577 -20.92 -14.73 13.55
CA ILE A 577 -19.86 -15.61 13.05
C ILE A 577 -19.94 -16.95 13.78
N ALA A 578 -19.87 -18.05 13.03
CA ALA A 578 -19.71 -19.40 13.55
C ALA A 578 -18.46 -20.03 12.92
N PHE A 579 -17.81 -20.94 13.64
CA PHE A 579 -16.61 -21.64 13.18
C PHE A 579 -16.84 -23.13 13.12
N TYR A 580 -16.23 -23.79 12.15
CA TYR A 580 -16.14 -25.24 12.06
C TYR A 580 -14.76 -25.66 11.55
N ASP A 581 -14.38 -26.90 11.82
CA ASP A 581 -13.08 -27.45 11.44
C ASP A 581 -13.22 -28.69 10.55
N GLU A 582 -12.12 -29.45 10.43
CA GLU A 582 -12.05 -30.66 9.62
C GLU A 582 -13.02 -31.78 10.07
N SER A 583 -13.56 -31.72 11.30
CA SER A 583 -14.58 -32.65 11.76
C SER A 583 -15.94 -32.44 11.07
N MET A 584 -16.14 -31.28 10.43
CA MET A 584 -17.43 -30.87 9.85
C MET A 584 -18.58 -30.89 10.87
N ASP A 585 -18.29 -30.66 12.15
CA ASP A 585 -19.34 -30.47 13.16
C ASP A 585 -20.03 -29.11 12.97
N LEU A 586 -21.28 -29.18 12.50
CA LEU A 586 -22.13 -28.02 12.20
C LEU A 586 -23.34 -27.94 13.15
N GLY A 587 -23.36 -28.71 14.24
CA GLY A 587 -24.49 -28.75 15.17
C GLY A 587 -24.78 -27.41 15.86
N GLY A 588 -23.78 -26.53 15.95
CA GLY A 588 -23.91 -25.18 16.50
C GLY A 588 -24.34 -24.10 15.51
N VAL A 589 -24.48 -24.44 14.21
CA VAL A 589 -24.88 -23.47 13.18
C VAL A 589 -26.40 -23.24 13.25
N PRO A 590 -26.88 -22.00 13.45
CA PRO A 590 -28.31 -21.73 13.50
C PRO A 590 -29.03 -22.05 12.18
N PRO A 591 -30.31 -22.46 12.23
CA PRO A 591 -31.13 -22.60 11.02
C PRO A 591 -31.19 -21.31 10.20
N ALA A 592 -31.34 -21.46 8.88
CA ALA A 592 -31.46 -20.36 7.94
C ALA A 592 -32.38 -20.74 6.77
N ASP A 593 -32.98 -19.72 6.14
CA ASP A 593 -33.73 -19.89 4.91
C ASP A 593 -32.82 -20.39 3.78
N VAL A 594 -31.60 -19.86 3.73
CA VAL A 594 -30.62 -20.14 2.68
C VAL A 594 -29.24 -20.38 3.29
N GLY A 595 -28.51 -21.35 2.75
CA GLY A 595 -27.08 -21.51 2.95
C GLY A 595 -26.34 -21.38 1.63
N ILE A 596 -25.21 -20.67 1.62
CA ILE A 596 -24.40 -20.43 0.41
C ILE A 596 -22.95 -20.87 0.67
N ALA A 597 -22.48 -21.85 -0.07
CA ALA A 597 -21.07 -22.25 -0.10
C ALA A 597 -20.29 -21.37 -1.08
N THR A 598 -19.05 -21.01 -0.75
CA THR A 598 -18.21 -20.11 -1.58
C THR A 598 -16.91 -20.74 -2.08
N LEU A 599 -16.68 -22.02 -1.77
CA LEU A 599 -15.54 -22.84 -2.19
C LEU A 599 -15.93 -24.32 -2.16
N TRP A 600 -15.33 -25.18 -2.98
CA TRP A 600 -15.69 -26.60 -3.09
C TRP A 600 -15.65 -27.34 -1.75
N THR A 601 -14.70 -27.05 -0.88
CA THR A 601 -14.65 -27.65 0.47
C THR A 601 -15.84 -27.23 1.33
N THR A 602 -16.27 -25.97 1.22
CA THR A 602 -17.45 -25.45 1.92
C THR A 602 -18.77 -25.98 1.35
N ALA A 603 -18.80 -26.41 0.08
CA ALA A 603 -19.97 -27.06 -0.51
C ALA A 603 -20.24 -28.43 0.14
N TYR A 604 -19.18 -29.20 0.45
CA TYR A 604 -19.30 -30.41 1.26
C TYR A 604 -19.77 -30.13 2.69
N ALA A 605 -19.31 -29.04 3.31
CA ALA A 605 -19.80 -28.63 4.64
C ALA A 605 -21.31 -28.32 4.59
N LEU A 606 -21.71 -27.45 3.66
CA LEU A 606 -23.09 -27.05 3.49
C LEU A 606 -24.01 -28.23 3.19
N LEU A 607 -23.58 -29.21 2.38
CA LEU A 607 -24.33 -30.45 2.12
C LEU A 607 -24.79 -31.11 3.43
N HIS A 608 -23.90 -31.22 4.42
CA HIS A 608 -24.18 -31.85 5.72
C HIS A 608 -24.81 -30.90 6.75
N SER A 609 -24.93 -29.60 6.46
CA SER A 609 -25.50 -28.67 7.42
C SER A 609 -26.98 -28.94 7.70
N PRO A 610 -27.40 -29.10 8.96
CA PRO A 610 -28.81 -29.21 9.33
C PRO A 610 -29.50 -27.84 9.26
N GLY A 611 -30.84 -27.84 9.20
CA GLY A 611 -31.65 -26.63 9.42
C GLY A 611 -31.58 -25.56 8.33
N VAL A 612 -30.98 -25.86 7.17
CA VAL A 612 -30.94 -24.96 6.01
C VAL A 612 -31.95 -25.45 4.97
N ARG A 613 -32.95 -24.62 4.66
CA ARG A 613 -34.05 -24.97 3.73
C ARG A 613 -33.57 -25.11 2.30
N ARG A 614 -32.90 -24.08 1.76
CA ARG A 614 -32.29 -24.12 0.43
C ARG A 614 -30.78 -23.94 0.47
N LYS A 615 -30.06 -24.71 -0.35
CA LYS A 615 -28.60 -24.76 -0.35
C LYS A 615 -28.06 -24.37 -1.72
N PHE A 616 -27.22 -23.34 -1.74
CA PHE A 616 -26.65 -22.76 -2.94
C PHE A 616 -25.12 -22.88 -2.93
N TYR A 617 -24.53 -22.82 -4.12
CA TYR A 617 -23.11 -22.79 -4.33
C TYR A 617 -22.76 -21.58 -5.20
N LEU A 618 -22.06 -20.60 -4.62
CA LEU A 618 -21.46 -19.48 -5.34
C LEU A 618 -20.20 -19.95 -6.08
N VAL A 619 -20.37 -20.33 -7.35
CA VAL A 619 -19.31 -20.84 -8.23
C VAL A 619 -18.64 -19.67 -8.96
N GLN A 620 -17.45 -19.30 -8.50
CA GLN A 620 -16.77 -18.06 -8.93
C GLN A 620 -15.70 -18.24 -9.99
N ASP A 621 -15.22 -19.46 -10.14
CA ASP A 621 -14.24 -19.89 -11.13
C ASP A 621 -14.48 -21.41 -11.33
N TYR A 622 -13.87 -22.01 -12.34
CA TYR A 622 -13.90 -23.47 -12.48
C TYR A 622 -12.87 -24.09 -11.53
N GLU A 623 -13.30 -24.28 -10.28
CA GLU A 623 -12.47 -24.69 -9.15
C GLU A 623 -11.63 -25.97 -9.35
N PRO A 624 -12.07 -26.99 -10.13
CA PRO A 624 -11.21 -28.15 -10.40
C PRO A 624 -9.86 -27.75 -10.99
N MET A 625 -9.82 -26.76 -11.87
CA MET A 625 -8.59 -26.26 -12.50
C MET A 625 -7.70 -25.43 -11.57
N PHE A 626 -8.07 -25.25 -10.32
CA PHE A 626 -7.12 -24.73 -9.33
C PHE A 626 -5.96 -25.71 -9.18
N TYR A 627 -6.23 -27.01 -9.33
CA TYR A 627 -5.28 -28.08 -9.10
C TYR A 627 -4.87 -28.75 -10.43
N PRO A 628 -3.65 -29.29 -10.53
CA PRO A 628 -3.33 -30.29 -11.54
C PRO A 628 -4.30 -31.49 -11.44
N ALA A 629 -4.47 -32.22 -12.54
CA ALA A 629 -5.31 -33.42 -12.56
C ALA A 629 -4.85 -34.42 -11.49
N GLY A 630 -5.71 -34.68 -10.50
CA GLY A 630 -5.39 -35.45 -9.31
C GLY A 630 -6.54 -35.47 -8.30
N THR A 631 -6.28 -35.88 -7.06
CA THR A 631 -7.32 -36.04 -6.02
C THR A 631 -8.09 -34.76 -5.75
N GLN A 632 -7.41 -33.63 -5.55
CA GLN A 632 -8.07 -32.35 -5.28
C GLN A 632 -8.91 -31.86 -6.47
N TYR A 633 -8.41 -32.04 -7.70
CA TYR A 633 -9.20 -31.78 -8.92
C TYR A 633 -10.49 -32.60 -8.91
N ALA A 634 -10.40 -33.91 -8.66
CA ALA A 634 -11.54 -34.82 -8.70
C ALA A 634 -12.58 -34.49 -7.61
N LEU A 635 -12.13 -34.16 -6.39
CA LEU A 635 -13.02 -33.76 -5.30
C LEU A 635 -13.68 -32.40 -5.56
N ALA A 636 -12.91 -31.42 -6.07
CA ALA A 636 -13.48 -30.14 -6.45
C ALA A 636 -14.52 -30.29 -7.57
N GLU A 637 -14.27 -31.17 -8.54
CA GLU A 637 -15.23 -31.44 -9.63
C GLU A 637 -16.50 -32.13 -9.12
N GLU A 638 -16.35 -33.07 -8.19
CA GLU A 638 -17.50 -33.77 -7.60
C GLU A 638 -18.40 -32.84 -6.79
N SER A 639 -17.86 -31.73 -6.27
CA SER A 639 -18.66 -30.71 -5.57
C SER A 639 -19.79 -30.11 -6.42
N TYR A 640 -19.71 -30.18 -7.75
CA TYR A 640 -20.76 -29.70 -8.66
C TYR A 640 -21.92 -30.67 -8.82
N ARG A 641 -21.78 -31.92 -8.36
CA ARG A 641 -22.82 -32.97 -8.42
C ARG A 641 -23.59 -33.14 -7.12
N LEU A 642 -23.26 -32.36 -6.10
CA LEU A 642 -23.85 -32.47 -4.76
C LEU A 642 -25.34 -32.08 -4.71
N GLY A 643 -25.88 -31.47 -5.77
CA GLY A 643 -27.30 -31.09 -5.86
C GLY A 643 -27.64 -29.72 -5.27
N LEU A 644 -26.65 -28.84 -5.08
CA LEU A 644 -26.88 -27.45 -4.69
C LEU A 644 -27.35 -26.62 -5.90
N TYR A 645 -28.09 -25.55 -5.64
CA TYR A 645 -28.40 -24.55 -6.67
C TYR A 645 -27.17 -23.67 -6.95
N GLY A 646 -26.80 -23.49 -8.21
CA GLY A 646 -25.68 -22.65 -8.59
C GLY A 646 -26.00 -21.15 -8.54
N ILE A 647 -25.05 -20.37 -8.05
CA ILE A 647 -24.94 -18.93 -8.28
C ILE A 647 -23.60 -18.75 -9.00
N CYS A 648 -23.64 -18.64 -10.31
CA CYS A 648 -22.46 -18.68 -11.16
C CYS A 648 -22.01 -17.28 -11.55
N ASN A 649 -20.72 -17.04 -11.44
CA ASN A 649 -20.13 -15.74 -11.71
C ASN A 649 -20.08 -15.36 -13.21
N THR A 650 -20.47 -16.28 -14.10
CA THR A 650 -20.66 -16.02 -15.54
C THR A 650 -21.71 -16.96 -16.11
N ALA A 651 -22.33 -16.58 -17.23
CA ALA A 651 -23.23 -17.45 -17.99
C ALA A 651 -22.56 -18.74 -18.47
N ASN A 652 -21.24 -18.68 -18.78
CA ASN A 652 -20.47 -19.86 -19.17
C ASN A 652 -20.37 -20.88 -18.02
N LEU A 653 -20.11 -20.42 -16.79
CA LEU A 653 -20.09 -21.30 -15.63
C LEU A 653 -21.47 -21.90 -15.34
N ALA A 654 -22.54 -21.11 -15.46
CA ALA A 654 -23.90 -21.65 -15.31
C ALA A 654 -24.19 -22.75 -16.33
N ARG A 655 -23.85 -22.52 -17.61
CA ARG A 655 -23.99 -23.53 -18.66
C ARG A 655 -23.21 -24.80 -18.35
N ILE A 656 -21.95 -24.69 -17.91
CA ILE A 656 -21.15 -25.84 -17.50
C ILE A 656 -21.84 -26.59 -16.34
N TYR A 657 -22.27 -25.86 -15.31
CA TYR A 657 -22.94 -26.43 -14.14
C TYR A 657 -24.22 -27.19 -14.51
N GLU A 658 -25.00 -26.65 -15.45
CA GLU A 658 -26.26 -27.25 -15.92
C GLU A 658 -26.03 -28.41 -16.90
N GLU A 659 -25.25 -28.19 -17.97
CA GLU A 659 -25.08 -29.15 -19.07
C GLU A 659 -24.11 -30.29 -18.75
N GLU A 660 -23.00 -30.01 -18.05
CA GLU A 660 -21.98 -31.03 -17.75
C GLU A 660 -22.25 -31.76 -16.42
N TYR A 661 -22.89 -31.09 -15.46
CA TYR A 661 -23.09 -31.62 -14.09
C TYR A 661 -24.56 -31.80 -13.69
N GLY A 662 -25.52 -31.39 -14.52
CA GLY A 662 -26.96 -31.60 -14.28
C GLY A 662 -27.52 -30.75 -13.13
N GLY A 663 -26.83 -29.66 -12.76
CA GLY A 663 -27.31 -28.71 -11.76
C GLY A 663 -28.36 -27.74 -12.32
N ARG A 664 -28.81 -26.81 -11.46
CA ARG A 664 -29.61 -25.64 -11.84
C ARG A 664 -28.89 -24.41 -11.32
N ALA A 665 -28.60 -23.42 -12.16
CA ALA A 665 -27.73 -22.32 -11.74
C ALA A 665 -28.14 -20.99 -12.35
N SER A 666 -28.26 -19.92 -11.56
CA SER A 666 -28.37 -18.55 -12.12
C SER A 666 -26.98 -17.97 -12.29
N SER A 667 -26.81 -17.06 -13.25
CA SER A 667 -25.54 -16.37 -13.45
C SER A 667 -25.67 -14.87 -13.44
N PHE A 668 -24.66 -14.20 -12.91
CA PHE A 668 -24.43 -12.77 -13.12
C PHE A 668 -23.18 -12.54 -13.95
N THR A 669 -22.94 -11.29 -14.35
CA THR A 669 -21.75 -10.88 -15.09
C THR A 669 -20.91 -9.97 -14.19
N PRO A 670 -19.60 -10.20 -14.01
CA PRO A 670 -18.80 -9.38 -13.10
C PRO A 670 -18.68 -7.93 -13.60
N ALA A 671 -18.57 -7.01 -12.65
CA ALA A 671 -18.33 -5.59 -12.88
C ALA A 671 -16.97 -5.14 -12.28
N VAL A 672 -16.58 -3.89 -12.51
CA VAL A 672 -15.42 -3.25 -11.88
C VAL A 672 -15.86 -2.27 -10.81
N ASP A 673 -14.97 -1.97 -9.86
CA ASP A 673 -15.17 -0.86 -8.92
C ASP A 673 -14.66 0.45 -9.55
N PRO A 674 -15.54 1.37 -10.01
CA PRO A 674 -15.11 2.58 -10.70
C PRO A 674 -14.43 3.60 -9.77
N SER A 675 -14.51 3.42 -8.45
CA SER A 675 -13.78 4.27 -7.50
C SER A 675 -12.28 3.95 -7.44
N VAL A 676 -11.88 2.81 -7.98
CA VAL A 676 -10.49 2.32 -7.98
C VAL A 676 -9.98 2.11 -9.39
N PHE A 677 -10.75 1.41 -10.22
CA PHE A 677 -10.37 1.06 -11.59
C PHE A 677 -11.08 1.99 -12.58
N HIS A 678 -10.31 2.96 -13.07
CA HIS A 678 -10.79 3.97 -14.01
C HIS A 678 -9.62 4.56 -14.79
N ALA A 679 -9.90 5.17 -15.94
CA ALA A 679 -8.90 5.84 -16.77
C ALA A 679 -8.62 7.31 -16.38
N VAL A 680 -9.41 7.91 -15.48
CA VAL A 680 -9.19 9.30 -15.03
C VAL A 680 -7.77 9.45 -14.45
N GLY A 681 -7.01 10.44 -14.93
CA GLY A 681 -5.63 10.69 -14.49
C GLY A 681 -4.58 9.72 -15.04
N ARG A 682 -4.95 8.82 -15.96
CA ARG A 682 -4.00 7.95 -16.68
C ARG A 682 -2.96 8.80 -17.40
N ARG A 683 -1.69 8.41 -17.26
CA ARG A 683 -0.57 9.05 -17.97
C ARG A 683 -0.45 8.44 -19.36
N GLU A 684 -0.39 9.27 -20.39
CA GLU A 684 -0.11 8.78 -21.74
C GLU A 684 1.36 8.37 -21.87
N HIS A 685 1.61 7.30 -22.63
CA HIS A 685 2.97 6.91 -22.99
C HIS A 685 3.66 8.02 -23.77
N VAL A 686 4.90 8.32 -23.41
CA VAL A 686 5.72 9.32 -24.10
C VAL A 686 6.67 8.61 -25.06
N ALA A 687 6.65 9.00 -26.34
CA ALA A 687 7.54 8.44 -27.35
C ALA A 687 9.01 8.51 -26.92
N GLY A 688 9.75 7.41 -27.10
CA GLY A 688 11.14 7.27 -26.67
C GLY A 688 11.33 6.85 -25.21
N ARG A 689 10.27 6.78 -24.40
CA ARG A 689 10.31 6.11 -23.09
C ARG A 689 10.02 4.61 -23.23
N PRO A 690 10.55 3.76 -22.33
CA PRO A 690 10.21 2.35 -22.29
C PRO A 690 8.69 2.14 -22.16
N VAL A 691 8.15 1.11 -22.81
CA VAL A 691 6.75 0.72 -22.62
C VAL A 691 6.64 -0.11 -21.34
N THR A 692 5.71 0.26 -20.46
CA THR A 692 5.48 -0.44 -19.20
C THR A 692 4.53 -1.62 -19.39
N VAL A 693 5.02 -2.84 -19.17
CA VAL A 693 4.25 -4.08 -19.23
C VAL A 693 3.98 -4.56 -17.81
N PHE A 694 2.70 -4.67 -17.46
CA PHE A 694 2.26 -5.19 -16.17
C PHE A 694 1.89 -6.68 -16.24
N VAL A 695 2.29 -7.44 -15.21
CA VAL A 695 1.81 -8.79 -14.95
C VAL A 695 1.54 -9.00 -13.46
N TYR A 696 0.45 -9.67 -13.11
CA TYR A 696 0.20 -10.04 -11.72
C TYR A 696 0.84 -11.40 -11.37
N ALA A 697 1.77 -11.41 -10.41
CA ALA A 697 2.51 -12.59 -10.01
C ALA A 697 1.72 -13.50 -9.06
N ARG A 698 1.40 -14.71 -9.54
CA ARG A 698 0.75 -15.79 -8.77
C ARG A 698 1.46 -17.15 -8.91
N PRO A 699 2.75 -17.27 -8.54
CA PRO A 699 3.39 -18.58 -8.45
C PRO A 699 2.58 -19.53 -7.56
N GLY A 700 2.48 -20.80 -7.97
CA GLY A 700 1.67 -21.82 -7.29
C GLY A 700 0.17 -21.80 -7.64
N HIS A 701 -0.32 -20.80 -8.37
CA HIS A 701 -1.67 -20.81 -8.94
C HIS A 701 -1.60 -21.36 -10.37
N TRP A 702 -1.67 -22.68 -10.50
CA TRP A 702 -1.34 -23.41 -11.73
C TRP A 702 -2.12 -22.94 -12.97
N ARG A 703 -3.38 -22.52 -12.80
CA ARG A 703 -4.23 -22.01 -13.88
C ARG A 703 -3.76 -20.70 -14.52
N ASN A 704 -2.95 -19.92 -13.81
CA ASN A 704 -2.39 -18.66 -14.32
C ASN A 704 -1.12 -18.85 -15.15
N CYS A 705 -0.57 -20.08 -15.19
CA CYS A 705 0.59 -20.43 -16.00
C CYS A 705 1.79 -19.47 -15.79
N TRP A 706 2.15 -19.22 -14.53
CA TRP A 706 3.23 -18.28 -14.17
C TRP A 706 4.54 -18.61 -14.89
N GLU A 707 4.86 -19.89 -15.03
CA GLU A 707 6.06 -20.38 -15.69
C GLU A 707 6.10 -20.04 -17.19
N LEU A 708 4.94 -19.95 -17.86
CA LEU A 708 4.84 -19.47 -19.24
C LEU A 708 4.95 -17.94 -19.29
N ALA A 709 4.32 -17.24 -18.34
CA ALA A 709 4.40 -15.78 -18.26
C ALA A 709 5.86 -15.32 -18.10
N THR A 710 6.61 -15.91 -17.17
CA THR A 710 8.01 -15.54 -16.92
C THR A 710 8.90 -15.84 -18.13
N GLY A 711 8.68 -16.97 -18.82
CA GLY A 711 9.37 -17.28 -20.08
C GLY A 711 9.11 -16.23 -21.17
N ALA A 712 7.85 -15.86 -21.38
CA ALA A 712 7.47 -14.85 -22.37
C ALA A 712 8.01 -13.45 -22.05
N LEU A 713 7.98 -13.04 -20.79
CA LEU A 713 8.48 -11.74 -20.33
C LEU A 713 10.00 -11.66 -20.40
N THR A 714 10.70 -12.76 -20.09
CA THR A 714 12.16 -12.84 -20.27
C THR A 714 12.52 -12.73 -21.75
N GLU A 715 11.80 -13.43 -22.62
CA GLU A 715 12.00 -13.34 -24.07
C GLU A 715 11.68 -11.94 -24.60
N LEU A 716 10.60 -11.30 -24.14
CA LEU A 716 10.27 -9.92 -24.47
C LEU A 716 11.41 -8.97 -24.06
N LYS A 717 11.92 -9.10 -22.82
CA LYS A 717 13.04 -8.30 -22.33
C LYS A 717 14.31 -8.54 -23.15
N ARG A 718 14.57 -9.77 -23.58
CA ARG A 718 15.69 -10.11 -24.47
C ARG A 718 15.57 -9.44 -25.84
N ARG A 719 14.36 -9.33 -26.39
CA ARG A 719 14.08 -8.74 -27.71
C ARG A 719 14.08 -7.21 -27.69
N LEU A 720 13.54 -6.60 -26.64
CA LEU A 720 13.34 -5.15 -26.54
C LEU A 720 14.37 -4.44 -25.66
N GLY A 721 15.13 -5.17 -24.84
CA GLY A 721 16.14 -4.57 -23.96
C GLY A 721 15.53 -3.51 -23.04
N ASP A 722 16.04 -2.29 -23.14
CA ASP A 722 15.61 -1.16 -22.31
C ASP A 722 14.39 -0.43 -22.87
N ASP A 723 13.87 -0.80 -24.05
CA ASP A 723 12.62 -0.26 -24.61
C ASP A 723 11.36 -0.78 -23.89
N VAL A 724 11.52 -1.71 -22.94
CA VAL A 724 10.42 -2.26 -22.13
C VAL A 724 10.75 -2.28 -20.65
N HIS A 725 9.82 -1.79 -19.83
CA HIS A 725 9.86 -1.88 -18.37
C HIS A 725 8.81 -2.89 -17.92
N ILE A 726 9.25 -4.00 -17.31
CA ILE A 726 8.32 -5.04 -16.86
C ILE A 726 8.09 -4.87 -15.37
N VAL A 727 6.85 -4.65 -14.97
CA VAL A 727 6.44 -4.43 -13.59
C VAL A 727 5.51 -5.55 -13.15
N THR A 728 5.71 -6.03 -11.93
CA THR A 728 4.85 -7.05 -11.34
C THR A 728 4.45 -6.73 -9.90
N ALA A 729 3.23 -7.08 -9.54
CA ALA A 729 2.71 -7.04 -8.17
C ALA A 729 2.20 -8.44 -7.79
N GLY A 730 2.14 -8.73 -6.49
CA GLY A 730 1.74 -10.05 -5.96
C GLY A 730 2.88 -10.77 -5.24
N ALA A 731 2.88 -12.09 -5.29
CA ALA A 731 3.94 -12.89 -4.65
C ALA A 731 5.27 -12.76 -5.41
N ARG A 732 6.41 -12.98 -4.73
CA ARG A 732 7.74 -12.91 -5.37
C ARG A 732 7.93 -13.99 -6.43
N ALA A 733 8.55 -13.61 -7.55
CA ALA A 733 8.61 -14.38 -8.78
C ALA A 733 9.51 -15.63 -8.75
N GLY A 734 10.37 -15.78 -7.74
CA GLY A 734 11.36 -16.86 -7.69
C GLY A 734 12.58 -16.56 -8.56
N ALA A 735 13.62 -17.39 -8.43
CA ALA A 735 14.93 -17.15 -9.06
C ALA A 735 14.84 -17.10 -10.61
N GLY A 736 15.45 -16.08 -11.22
CA GLY A 736 15.54 -15.86 -12.68
C GLY A 736 14.53 -14.84 -13.23
N ALA A 737 13.28 -14.88 -12.78
CA ALA A 737 12.28 -13.88 -13.17
C ALA A 737 12.50 -12.53 -12.48
N ASP A 738 13.07 -12.53 -11.26
CA ASP A 738 13.41 -11.32 -10.51
C ASP A 738 14.51 -10.46 -11.18
N ASP A 739 15.23 -10.97 -12.18
CA ASP A 739 16.34 -10.26 -12.84
C ASP A 739 15.88 -9.32 -13.97
N VAL A 740 14.70 -9.56 -14.54
CA VAL A 740 14.16 -8.81 -15.70
C VAL A 740 12.95 -7.95 -15.36
N MET A 741 12.41 -8.07 -14.15
CA MET A 741 11.18 -7.42 -13.72
C MET A 741 11.39 -6.61 -12.44
N GLU A 742 10.65 -5.51 -12.31
CA GLU A 742 10.52 -4.78 -11.06
C GLU A 742 9.35 -5.34 -10.23
N HIS A 743 9.62 -5.76 -8.99
CA HIS A 743 8.61 -6.31 -8.08
C HIS A 743 8.10 -5.24 -7.10
N ARG A 744 6.80 -4.97 -7.13
CA ARG A 744 6.13 -3.96 -6.29
C ARG A 744 5.54 -4.53 -4.99
N GLY A 745 5.71 -5.82 -4.71
CA GLY A 745 5.13 -6.44 -3.52
C GLY A 745 3.63 -6.71 -3.64
N LEU A 746 3.00 -6.99 -2.50
CA LEU A 746 1.54 -6.98 -2.36
C LEU A 746 1.09 -5.53 -2.23
N LEU A 747 0.18 -5.10 -3.10
CA LEU A 747 -0.37 -3.76 -3.10
C LEU A 747 -1.77 -3.76 -2.48
N ASP A 748 -2.17 -2.63 -1.88
CA ASP A 748 -3.56 -2.41 -1.54
C ASP A 748 -4.42 -2.11 -2.78
N TYR A 749 -5.73 -2.04 -2.56
CA TYR A 749 -6.72 -1.99 -3.63
C TYR A 749 -6.56 -0.74 -4.49
N ARG A 750 -6.28 0.43 -3.87
CA ARG A 750 -6.12 1.70 -4.58
C ARG A 750 -4.79 1.79 -5.30
N ALA A 751 -3.70 1.39 -4.64
CA ALA A 751 -2.37 1.34 -5.23
C ALA A 751 -2.32 0.39 -6.44
N THR A 752 -3.15 -0.67 -6.44
CA THR A 752 -3.32 -1.54 -7.61
C THR A 752 -3.93 -0.79 -8.79
N GLY A 753 -4.98 0.01 -8.57
CA GLY A 753 -5.57 0.87 -9.60
C GLY A 753 -4.57 1.90 -10.17
N ASP A 754 -3.76 2.51 -9.31
CA ASP A 754 -2.69 3.43 -9.73
C ASP A 754 -1.64 2.74 -10.61
N LEU A 755 -1.18 1.56 -10.20
CA LEU A 755 -0.24 0.78 -11.01
C LEU A 755 -0.82 0.42 -12.38
N TYR A 756 -2.12 0.11 -12.46
CA TYR A 756 -2.76 -0.19 -13.74
C TYR A 756 -2.84 1.06 -14.61
N ARG A 757 -3.19 2.22 -14.05
CA ARG A 757 -3.17 3.51 -14.76
C ARG A 757 -1.77 3.95 -15.21
N SER A 758 -0.70 3.49 -14.55
CA SER A 758 0.68 3.76 -14.94
C SER A 758 1.28 2.73 -15.90
N SER A 759 0.52 1.68 -16.28
CA SER A 759 1.00 0.60 -17.15
C SER A 759 0.47 0.79 -18.57
N ASP A 760 1.27 0.46 -19.58
CA ASP A 760 0.91 0.63 -20.99
C ASP A 760 0.29 -0.63 -21.62
N VAL A 761 0.68 -1.81 -21.12
CA VAL A 761 0.19 -3.11 -21.59
C VAL A 761 0.02 -4.04 -20.39
N GLY A 762 -1.06 -4.83 -20.38
CA GLY A 762 -1.31 -5.82 -19.33
C GLY A 762 -1.24 -7.25 -19.86
N LEU A 763 -0.61 -8.15 -19.10
CA LEU A 763 -0.61 -9.58 -19.36
C LEU A 763 -1.54 -10.31 -18.37
N ALA A 764 -2.59 -10.93 -18.90
CA ALA A 764 -3.57 -11.65 -18.10
C ALA A 764 -3.75 -13.10 -18.59
N LEU A 765 -3.15 -14.05 -17.86
CA LEU A 765 -3.17 -15.46 -18.22
C LEU A 765 -4.12 -16.26 -17.33
N THR A 766 -4.99 -17.04 -17.98
CA THR A 766 -5.80 -18.08 -17.33
C THR A 766 -6.14 -19.18 -18.34
N VAL A 767 -5.96 -20.44 -17.95
CA VAL A 767 -6.45 -21.60 -18.71
C VAL A 767 -7.78 -22.15 -18.18
N SER A 768 -8.33 -21.53 -17.14
CA SER A 768 -9.58 -21.95 -16.52
C SER A 768 -10.77 -21.87 -17.50
N LYS A 769 -11.84 -22.62 -17.22
CA LYS A 769 -13.14 -22.47 -17.89
C LYS A 769 -13.92 -21.22 -17.42
N HIS A 770 -13.20 -20.20 -16.98
CA HIS A 770 -13.71 -18.94 -16.46
C HIS A 770 -12.67 -17.84 -16.75
N PRO A 771 -13.10 -16.62 -17.15
CA PRO A 771 -12.18 -15.52 -17.38
C PRO A 771 -11.55 -15.03 -16.07
N SER A 772 -10.37 -14.42 -16.16
CA SER A 772 -9.83 -13.67 -15.02
C SER A 772 -10.61 -12.37 -14.84
N TYR A 773 -10.66 -11.83 -13.63
CA TYR A 773 -11.13 -10.45 -13.40
C TYR A 773 -10.11 -9.41 -13.84
N LEU A 774 -8.83 -9.78 -13.84
CA LEU A 774 -7.72 -8.88 -14.16
C LEU A 774 -7.90 -8.12 -15.50
N PRO A 775 -8.37 -8.75 -16.60
CA PRO A 775 -8.70 -8.02 -17.82
C PRO A 775 -9.74 -6.91 -17.65
N LEU A 776 -10.80 -7.14 -16.85
CA LEU A 776 -11.83 -6.12 -16.61
C LEU A 776 -11.21 -4.89 -15.95
N GLU A 777 -10.43 -5.10 -14.89
CA GLU A 777 -9.77 -4.05 -14.12
C GLU A 777 -8.74 -3.28 -14.97
N LEU A 778 -7.95 -3.99 -15.79
CA LEU A 778 -6.97 -3.39 -16.70
C LEU A 778 -7.66 -2.56 -17.79
N MET A 779 -8.70 -3.09 -18.42
CA MET A 779 -9.47 -2.39 -19.45
C MET A 779 -10.15 -1.14 -18.89
N ALA A 780 -10.70 -1.21 -17.67
CA ALA A 780 -11.29 -0.05 -16.98
C ALA A 780 -10.26 1.06 -16.71
N CYS A 781 -8.98 0.70 -16.51
CA CYS A 781 -7.87 1.62 -16.39
C CYS A 781 -7.27 2.08 -17.73
N GLY A 782 -7.86 1.70 -18.87
CA GLY A 782 -7.38 2.04 -20.21
C GLY A 782 -6.12 1.27 -20.63
N VAL A 783 -5.90 0.08 -20.07
CA VAL A 783 -4.76 -0.79 -20.40
C VAL A 783 -5.22 -1.88 -21.37
N PRO A 784 -4.66 -1.96 -22.59
CA PRO A 784 -4.92 -3.06 -23.50
C PRO A 784 -4.28 -4.35 -22.98
N VAL A 785 -4.97 -5.47 -23.21
CA VAL A 785 -4.64 -6.76 -22.60
C VAL A 785 -4.12 -7.75 -23.63
N VAL A 786 -3.02 -8.42 -23.30
CA VAL A 786 -2.60 -9.68 -23.91
C VAL A 786 -3.07 -10.82 -23.02
N ALA A 787 -3.77 -11.79 -23.63
CA ALA A 787 -4.30 -12.95 -22.92
C ALA A 787 -4.14 -14.22 -23.76
N PHE A 788 -4.38 -15.39 -23.14
CA PHE A 788 -4.51 -16.61 -23.93
C PHE A 788 -5.75 -16.57 -24.83
N ASP A 789 -5.63 -17.15 -26.01
CA ASP A 789 -6.78 -17.60 -26.78
C ASP A 789 -7.49 -18.72 -26.00
N ASN A 790 -8.46 -18.30 -25.20
CA ASN A 790 -9.25 -19.14 -24.33
C ASN A 790 -10.74 -18.87 -24.62
N PRO A 791 -11.47 -19.84 -25.21
CA PRO A 791 -12.88 -19.67 -25.60
C PRO A 791 -13.78 -19.17 -24.48
N TRP A 792 -13.47 -19.54 -23.23
CA TRP A 792 -14.26 -19.15 -22.06
C TRP A 792 -14.16 -17.66 -21.70
N GLY A 793 -13.17 -16.96 -22.26
CA GLY A 793 -12.99 -15.51 -22.12
C GLY A 793 -13.46 -14.69 -23.33
N HIS A 794 -13.89 -15.31 -24.44
CA HIS A 794 -14.23 -14.61 -25.69
C HIS A 794 -15.44 -13.67 -25.59
N TRP A 795 -16.28 -13.85 -24.56
CA TRP A 795 -17.36 -12.91 -24.28
C TRP A 795 -16.84 -11.52 -23.87
N LEU A 796 -15.63 -11.46 -23.32
CA LEU A 796 -14.93 -10.23 -22.93
C LEU A 796 -13.78 -9.91 -23.89
N LEU A 797 -12.94 -10.88 -24.20
CA LEU A 797 -11.68 -10.70 -24.92
C LEU A 797 -11.81 -11.10 -26.40
N ARG A 798 -11.77 -10.10 -27.29
CA ARG A 798 -11.95 -10.24 -28.73
C ARG A 798 -10.66 -9.84 -29.46
N ASP A 799 -10.01 -10.81 -30.08
CA ASP A 799 -8.70 -10.65 -30.71
C ASP A 799 -8.72 -9.56 -31.80
N GLY A 800 -7.79 -8.60 -31.69
CA GLY A 800 -7.64 -7.49 -32.61
C GLY A 800 -8.69 -6.37 -32.49
N GLU A 801 -9.73 -6.57 -31.67
CA GLU A 801 -10.80 -5.59 -31.41
C GLU A 801 -10.54 -4.81 -30.11
N ASN A 802 -10.44 -5.51 -28.97
CA ASN A 802 -10.20 -4.90 -27.65
C ASN A 802 -9.00 -5.51 -26.89
N SER A 803 -8.41 -6.58 -27.42
CA SER A 803 -7.31 -7.32 -26.82
C SER A 803 -6.48 -8.02 -27.91
N LEU A 804 -5.32 -8.56 -27.54
CA LEU A 804 -4.60 -9.52 -28.40
C LEU A 804 -4.59 -10.89 -27.74
N LEU A 805 -5.05 -11.89 -28.48
CA LEU A 805 -5.06 -13.27 -28.03
C LEU A 805 -3.78 -13.98 -28.53
N ALA A 806 -3.19 -14.76 -27.63
CA ALA A 806 -1.97 -15.50 -27.88
C ALA A 806 -2.20 -17.00 -27.73
N ARG A 807 -1.47 -17.79 -28.52
CA ARG A 807 -1.36 -19.23 -28.28
C ARG A 807 -0.67 -19.46 -26.94
N ARG A 808 -0.86 -20.65 -26.36
CA ARG A 808 -0.26 -21.07 -25.08
C ARG A 808 1.22 -21.44 -25.24
N SER A 809 2.03 -20.51 -25.73
CA SER A 809 3.47 -20.67 -25.91
C SER A 809 4.22 -19.38 -25.57
N VAL A 810 5.49 -19.52 -25.20
CA VAL A 810 6.39 -18.39 -24.92
C VAL A 810 6.47 -17.45 -26.11
N ASP A 811 6.71 -17.98 -27.31
CA ASP A 811 6.88 -17.18 -28.52
C ASP A 811 5.63 -16.37 -28.86
N SER A 812 4.45 -17.00 -28.83
CA SER A 812 3.21 -16.29 -29.19
C SER A 812 2.85 -15.21 -28.20
N LEU A 813 3.12 -15.41 -26.90
CA LEU A 813 2.92 -14.38 -25.88
C LEU A 813 3.91 -13.21 -26.08
N ALA A 814 5.19 -13.53 -26.29
CA ALA A 814 6.22 -12.52 -26.55
C ALA A 814 5.93 -11.71 -27.82
N ASP A 815 5.46 -12.37 -28.89
CA ASP A 815 5.09 -11.72 -30.17
C ASP A 815 3.95 -10.71 -29.98
N GLN A 816 2.88 -11.08 -29.26
CA GLN A 816 1.75 -10.16 -29.04
C GLN A 816 2.11 -9.02 -28.09
N LEU A 817 2.90 -9.29 -27.04
CA LEU A 817 3.42 -8.25 -26.15
C LEU A 817 4.32 -7.28 -26.92
N GLU A 818 5.27 -7.80 -27.71
CA GLU A 818 6.16 -6.99 -28.55
C GLU A 818 5.37 -6.13 -29.54
N ARG A 819 4.31 -6.68 -30.14
CA ARG A 819 3.43 -5.94 -31.03
C ARG A 819 2.78 -4.74 -30.34
N LEU A 820 2.27 -4.88 -29.12
CA LEU A 820 1.71 -3.75 -28.36
C LEU A 820 2.79 -2.78 -27.85
N CYS A 821 4.01 -3.26 -27.59
CA CYS A 821 5.11 -2.37 -27.26
C CYS A 821 5.51 -1.48 -28.46
N ARG A 822 5.53 -2.04 -29.67
CA ARG A 822 5.98 -1.34 -30.88
C ARG A 822 4.91 -0.52 -31.59
N ASP A 823 3.64 -0.94 -31.56
CA ASP A 823 2.55 -0.32 -32.30
C ASP A 823 1.66 0.51 -31.38
N GLU A 824 1.97 1.80 -31.27
CA GLU A 824 1.23 2.75 -30.44
C GLU A 824 -0.22 2.95 -30.93
N GLN A 825 -0.47 2.96 -32.24
CA GLN A 825 -1.82 3.14 -32.78
C GLN A 825 -2.71 1.96 -32.44
N LEU A 826 -2.19 0.75 -32.57
CA LEU A 826 -2.86 -0.46 -32.12
C LEU A 826 -3.14 -0.41 -30.63
N ARG A 827 -2.13 -0.08 -29.82
CA ARG A 827 -2.25 0.00 -28.34
C ARG A 827 -3.37 0.95 -27.92
N ARG A 828 -3.41 2.16 -28.49
CA ARG A 828 -4.47 3.16 -28.23
C ARG A 828 -5.86 2.65 -28.65
N ARG A 829 -5.99 2.12 -29.86
CA ARG A 829 -7.27 1.60 -30.38
C ARG A 829 -7.86 0.50 -29.50
N LEU A 830 -7.03 -0.46 -29.05
CA LEU A 830 -7.49 -1.53 -28.17
C LEU A 830 -7.89 -1.01 -26.78
N ALA A 831 -7.14 -0.03 -26.24
CA ALA A 831 -7.46 0.63 -24.98
C ALA A 831 -8.81 1.35 -25.03
N ASP A 832 -9.05 2.13 -26.08
CA ASP A 832 -10.30 2.88 -26.29
C ASP A 832 -11.50 1.93 -26.41
N GLN A 833 -11.33 0.83 -27.15
CA GLN A 833 -12.38 -0.18 -27.28
C GLN A 833 -12.63 -0.91 -25.95
N GLY A 834 -11.58 -1.25 -25.19
CA GLY A 834 -11.71 -1.84 -23.86
C GLY A 834 -12.48 -0.93 -22.89
N LEU A 835 -12.20 0.37 -22.89
CA LEU A 835 -12.95 1.35 -22.09
C LEU A 835 -14.43 1.42 -22.48
N ALA A 836 -14.72 1.43 -23.78
CA ALA A 836 -16.09 1.43 -24.29
C ALA A 836 -16.85 0.17 -23.86
N ASP A 837 -16.20 -1.00 -23.92
CA ASP A 837 -16.80 -2.27 -23.51
C ASP A 837 -17.12 -2.30 -22.00
N ILE A 838 -16.20 -1.81 -21.15
CA ILE A 838 -16.43 -1.72 -19.70
C ILE A 838 -17.58 -0.78 -19.37
N ALA A 839 -17.61 0.40 -19.99
CA ALA A 839 -18.68 1.38 -19.78
C ALA A 839 -20.06 0.85 -20.23
N ALA A 840 -20.10 -0.03 -21.22
CA ALA A 840 -21.35 -0.55 -21.78
C ALA A 840 -22.02 -1.64 -20.92
N GLY A 841 -21.28 -2.37 -20.08
CA GLY A 841 -21.87 -3.53 -19.38
C GLY A 841 -21.14 -4.04 -18.14
N HIS A 842 -20.09 -3.37 -17.67
CA HIS A 842 -19.27 -3.85 -16.54
C HIS A 842 -18.99 -2.77 -15.48
N ALA A 843 -19.70 -1.63 -15.51
CA ALA A 843 -19.41 -0.50 -14.63
C ALA A 843 -20.17 -0.53 -13.29
N ASP A 844 -21.19 -1.39 -13.14
CA ASP A 844 -22.08 -1.38 -11.98
C ASP A 844 -22.29 -2.79 -11.38
N TRP A 845 -21.82 -2.95 -10.14
CA TRP A 845 -22.02 -4.17 -9.36
C TRP A 845 -23.47 -4.36 -8.86
N ASP A 846 -24.18 -3.27 -8.59
CA ASP A 846 -25.58 -3.32 -8.18
C ASP A 846 -26.50 -3.59 -9.37
N GLU A 847 -26.09 -3.32 -10.60
CA GLU A 847 -26.79 -3.86 -11.77
C GLU A 847 -26.50 -5.36 -11.91
N ALA A 848 -25.22 -5.74 -11.90
CA ALA A 848 -24.76 -7.12 -12.09
C ALA A 848 -25.44 -8.13 -11.15
N LEU A 849 -25.58 -7.78 -9.87
CA LEU A 849 -26.08 -8.70 -8.83
C LEU A 849 -27.61 -8.67 -8.66
N GLY A 850 -28.35 -7.88 -9.45
CA GLY A 850 -29.77 -7.57 -9.20
C GLY A 850 -30.71 -8.79 -9.17
N GLN A 851 -30.38 -9.83 -9.93
CA GLN A 851 -31.17 -11.06 -10.02
C GLN A 851 -30.90 -12.08 -8.89
N VAL A 852 -29.86 -11.87 -8.08
CA VAL A 852 -29.45 -12.86 -7.07
C VAL A 852 -30.54 -13.08 -6.02
N TYR A 853 -31.15 -12.01 -5.48
CA TYR A 853 -32.19 -12.16 -4.46
C TYR A 853 -33.43 -12.92 -4.98
N GLY A 854 -33.87 -12.60 -6.20
CA GLY A 854 -34.97 -13.31 -6.87
C GLY A 854 -34.67 -14.81 -7.01
N TRP A 855 -33.47 -15.15 -7.46
CA TRP A 855 -33.02 -16.54 -7.57
C TRP A 855 -32.96 -17.28 -6.23
N LEU A 856 -32.59 -16.60 -5.13
CA LEU A 856 -32.64 -17.20 -3.80
C LEU A 856 -34.08 -17.48 -3.35
N CYS A 857 -35.01 -16.59 -3.72
CA CYS A 857 -36.43 -16.68 -3.38
C CYS A 857 -37.20 -17.69 -4.22
N ASP A 858 -36.81 -17.94 -5.47
CA ASP A 858 -37.44 -18.93 -6.35
C ASP A 858 -36.44 -19.50 -7.39
N PRO A 859 -35.68 -20.55 -7.03
CA PRO A 859 -34.79 -21.23 -7.97
C PRO A 859 -35.53 -22.20 -8.90
N GLU A 860 -36.81 -22.45 -8.64
CA GLU A 860 -37.62 -23.44 -9.33
C GLU A 860 -38.39 -22.85 -10.53
N GLU A 861 -38.58 -21.53 -10.54
CA GLU A 861 -39.23 -20.80 -11.65
C GLU A 861 -38.57 -21.09 -13.02
N PRO A 862 -39.35 -21.47 -14.06
CA PRO A 862 -38.84 -21.64 -15.41
C PRO A 862 -38.30 -20.32 -15.95
N ARG A 863 -37.07 -20.31 -16.44
CA ARG A 863 -36.51 -19.12 -17.10
C ARG A 863 -37.18 -18.90 -18.45
N GLY A 864 -37.72 -17.70 -18.65
CA GLY A 864 -38.32 -17.23 -19.90
C GLY A 864 -37.31 -16.88 -20.98
#